data_AF-A0A9W4SSP2-F1
#
_entry.id   AF-A0A9W4SSP2-F1
#
_cell.length_a   1.000
_cell.length_b   1.000
_cell.length_c   1.000
_cell.angle_alpha   90.00
_cell.angle_beta   90.00
_cell.angle_gamma   90.00
#
_symmetry.space_group_name_H-M   'P 1'
#
loop_
_entity.id
_entity.type
_entity.pdbx_description
1 polymer ?
#
loop_
_entity_poly.entity_id
_entity_poly.type
_entity_poly.pdbx_seq_one_letter_code
_entity_poly.pdbx_strand_id
1 'polypeptide(L)'
;MDPTSRSPPIELQDLSVHSGYSQQRPPPVNAHQLPQLHMVSPYRPLLPSGWTEHRAPNGMFYYYNAATGQSTWERPIMVPPPPPIGPPPGTLPHSFQPVPGMMRQIPDTKWFIVSTTESREFFYNSETKKSVWEVPEEIEEAVKNFKEQEEKDAQRSNESSGLKRKANDEEVTGSEEFKRAKGSTDGGEIEGTEDKGKEVELSSEERVLMFKSLLKDMEVSPFATWDKELPRIIHDERYKLIPTLKQKMEIFDEYCKERNLSAKDEYLKLLEEETTYRSHWDTFRRKFKRDSRFKSFSDDKEKEKIFRVHVKELKEKETERKREHQKKAGEDFIRLLKETREIKYDSSWRKVKRIIDHDTRYHAVESSMTREGLFRDYCRKLEVEDEEELIRRENERRQRDRKAREETSLRNREAQVRWEKKIQNREKDNAKNNIMRVESIREFQTLLIDLVRTHETTFELKKPDLQRDSRFHGSGLEDKDKERLFQEHINDIYQKRLKSYYQLLDQHVQLDTTWLEIQSVIKDDLRSVRLSKDESLLEKLFDSYLAERIELSKKEFMELLRENQFVEYRTRMVKLSEDGAIDETGASKEKARALSIEEIHDVLKEDKRYLVLNSMPDIRNELITDYLDKLETPKMTVHQGRE
;
A
#
# COMPACT_ATOMS: atom_id res chain seq x y z
N MET A 1 -57.29 8.38 -19.21
CA MET A 1 -57.62 8.94 -20.53
C MET A 1 -56.47 8.63 -21.44
N ASP A 2 -56.72 7.88 -22.51
CA ASP A 2 -55.73 7.10 -23.24
C ASP A 2 -55.00 7.88 -24.37
N PRO A 3 -53.90 7.33 -24.92
CA PRO A 3 -52.98 8.01 -25.83
C PRO A 3 -53.26 7.71 -27.32
N THR A 4 -52.62 8.42 -28.26
CA THR A 4 -52.31 7.86 -29.60
C THR A 4 -51.15 8.58 -30.32
N SER A 5 -50.22 7.80 -30.88
CA SER A 5 -49.54 7.99 -32.19
C SER A 5 -48.24 7.16 -32.22
N ARG A 6 -48.31 5.83 -32.39
CA ARG A 6 -48.18 5.12 -33.69
C ARG A 6 -46.92 5.47 -34.50
N SER A 7 -45.98 4.51 -34.52
CA SER A 7 -45.02 4.31 -35.62
C SER A 7 -45.67 3.57 -36.79
N PRO A 8 -45.03 3.58 -37.98
CA PRO A 8 -45.10 2.48 -38.94
C PRO A 8 -43.71 1.81 -39.16
N PRO A 9 -43.66 0.58 -39.73
CA PRO A 9 -42.46 -0.27 -39.76
C PRO A 9 -41.73 -0.25 -41.12
N ILE A 10 -40.50 -0.78 -41.13
CA ILE A 10 -39.81 -1.27 -42.34
C ILE A 10 -39.25 -2.66 -42.01
N GLU A 11 -39.46 -3.63 -42.91
CA GLU A 11 -39.09 -5.03 -42.77
C GLU A 11 -38.41 -5.52 -44.07
N LEU A 12 -37.60 -6.59 -43.97
CA LEU A 12 -36.93 -7.32 -45.06
C LEU A 12 -35.74 -6.55 -45.70
N GLN A 13 -34.65 -7.21 -46.16
CA GLN A 13 -34.55 -8.59 -46.63
C GLN A 13 -33.12 -9.17 -46.52
N ASP A 14 -33.01 -10.50 -46.63
CA ASP A 14 -31.77 -11.30 -46.68
C ASP A 14 -30.76 -10.88 -47.77
N LEU A 15 -29.46 -11.05 -47.47
CA LEU A 15 -28.50 -11.61 -48.44
C LEU A 15 -27.45 -12.49 -47.73
N SER A 16 -27.60 -13.80 -47.89
CA SER A 16 -26.57 -14.79 -47.60
C SER A 16 -25.65 -14.96 -48.81
N VAL A 17 -24.32 -15.00 -48.59
CA VAL A 17 -23.38 -15.58 -49.55
C VAL A 17 -22.46 -16.56 -48.81
N HIS A 18 -22.55 -17.83 -49.20
CA HIS A 18 -21.71 -18.91 -48.70
C HIS A 18 -20.40 -19.04 -49.49
N SER A 19 -19.29 -19.27 -48.81
CA SER A 19 -18.25 -20.24 -49.18
C SER A 19 -17.21 -20.31 -48.04
N GLY A 20 -16.73 -21.46 -47.55
CA GLY A 20 -16.98 -22.82 -47.98
C GLY A 20 -15.70 -23.66 -48.00
N TYR A 21 -15.29 -24.21 -46.85
CA TYR A 21 -14.32 -25.31 -46.80
C TYR A 21 -14.70 -26.33 -45.73
N SER A 22 -14.87 -27.58 -46.17
CA SER A 22 -15.31 -28.72 -45.36
C SER A 22 -14.14 -29.46 -44.71
N GLN A 23 -14.36 -30.06 -43.53
CA GLN A 23 -14.05 -31.49 -43.33
C GLN A 23 -14.74 -32.10 -42.08
N GLN A 24 -15.69 -33.00 -42.38
CA GLN A 24 -16.10 -34.25 -41.70
C GLN A 24 -16.12 -34.39 -40.16
N ARG A 25 -17.25 -34.94 -39.65
CA ARG A 25 -17.44 -35.44 -38.27
C ARG A 25 -17.20 -36.95 -38.16
N PRO A 26 -16.75 -37.44 -36.99
CA PRO A 26 -17.09 -38.77 -36.45
C PRO A 26 -18.33 -38.74 -35.51
N PRO A 27 -18.90 -39.91 -35.13
CA PRO A 27 -20.16 -40.05 -34.38
C PRO A 27 -20.01 -39.92 -32.83
N PRO A 28 -21.11 -39.91 -32.05
CA PRO A 28 -21.07 -39.45 -30.65
C PRO A 28 -20.65 -40.53 -29.64
N VAL A 29 -20.07 -40.10 -28.51
CA VAL A 29 -19.81 -40.94 -27.34
C VAL A 29 -20.32 -40.24 -26.07
N ASN A 30 -20.92 -41.06 -25.20
CA ASN A 30 -21.62 -40.78 -23.95
C ASN A 30 -21.38 -39.45 -23.22
N ALA A 31 -22.49 -38.88 -22.75
CA ALA A 31 -22.52 -37.85 -21.72
C ALA A 31 -21.89 -38.37 -20.42
N HIS A 32 -20.88 -37.67 -19.88
CA HIS A 32 -20.61 -37.48 -18.44
C HIS A 32 -19.43 -36.49 -18.22
N GLN A 33 -19.45 -35.31 -18.87
CA GLN A 33 -18.52 -34.22 -18.50
C GLN A 33 -19.07 -32.84 -18.89
N LEU A 34 -19.75 -32.17 -17.96
CA LEU A 34 -19.85 -30.70 -17.99
C LEU A 34 -18.60 -30.15 -17.30
N PRO A 35 -17.88 -29.17 -17.89
CA PRO A 35 -16.78 -28.52 -17.20
C PRO A 35 -17.35 -27.66 -16.06
N GLN A 36 -17.16 -28.11 -14.82
CA GLN A 36 -17.51 -27.34 -13.62
C GLN A 36 -16.75 -26.02 -13.63
N LEU A 37 -17.52 -24.93 -13.73
CA LEU A 37 -17.06 -23.54 -13.62
C LEU A 37 -16.44 -23.35 -12.23
N HIS A 38 -15.12 -23.43 -12.16
CA HIS A 38 -14.41 -23.27 -10.89
C HIS A 38 -14.52 -21.81 -10.44
N MET A 39 -15.18 -21.61 -9.29
CA MET A 39 -15.15 -20.37 -8.53
C MET A 39 -13.70 -20.06 -8.15
N VAL A 40 -13.05 -19.15 -8.87
CA VAL A 40 -11.68 -18.72 -8.57
C VAL A 40 -11.71 -17.82 -7.33
N SER A 41 -11.41 -18.42 -6.17
CA SER A 41 -11.10 -17.66 -4.96
C SER A 41 -9.85 -16.79 -5.20
N PRO A 42 -9.92 -15.46 -5.03
CA PRO A 42 -8.86 -14.54 -5.49
C PRO A 42 -7.60 -14.50 -4.60
N TYR A 43 -7.40 -15.46 -3.68
CA TYR A 43 -6.26 -15.49 -2.76
C TYR A 43 -5.62 -16.88 -2.65
N ARG A 44 -4.81 -17.25 -3.67
CA ARG A 44 -3.66 -18.14 -3.47
C ARG A 44 -2.38 -17.29 -3.39
N PRO A 45 -1.69 -17.24 -2.24
CA PRO A 45 -0.33 -16.68 -2.17
C PRO A 45 0.61 -17.36 -3.17
N LEU A 46 1.62 -16.64 -3.66
CA LEU A 46 2.67 -17.23 -4.48
C LEU A 46 3.50 -18.22 -3.66
N LEU A 47 4.01 -19.28 -4.31
CA LEU A 47 4.91 -20.24 -3.65
C LEU A 47 6.31 -19.61 -3.49
N PRO A 48 7.05 -19.93 -2.41
CA PRO A 48 8.43 -19.45 -2.25
C PRO A 48 9.35 -19.99 -3.35
N SER A 49 10.42 -19.26 -3.66
CA SER A 49 11.37 -19.64 -4.73
C SER A 49 11.90 -21.06 -4.53
N GLY A 50 11.91 -21.86 -5.61
CA GLY A 50 12.30 -23.28 -5.61
C GLY A 50 11.19 -24.29 -5.31
N TRP A 51 10.02 -23.86 -4.82
CA TRP A 51 8.87 -24.74 -4.57
C TRP A 51 7.93 -24.84 -5.77
N THR A 52 7.44 -26.06 -6.03
CA THR A 52 6.52 -26.40 -7.12
C THR A 52 5.34 -27.19 -6.58
N GLU A 53 4.13 -26.97 -7.12
CA GLU A 53 2.90 -27.69 -6.73
C GLU A 53 2.63 -28.86 -7.69
N HIS A 54 2.39 -30.04 -7.13
CA HIS A 54 2.15 -31.29 -7.83
C HIS A 54 0.89 -31.95 -7.28
N ARG A 55 0.25 -32.83 -8.06
CA ARG A 55 -0.98 -33.51 -7.67
C ARG A 55 -0.76 -35.01 -7.58
N ALA A 56 -1.04 -35.58 -6.42
CA ALA A 56 -0.92 -37.01 -6.16
C ALA A 56 -2.13 -37.81 -6.73
N PRO A 57 -2.01 -39.14 -6.92
CA PRO A 57 -3.09 -39.97 -7.47
C PRO A 57 -4.39 -39.97 -6.66
N ASN A 58 -4.32 -39.70 -5.36
CA ASN A 58 -5.48 -39.51 -4.47
C ASN A 58 -6.17 -38.15 -4.65
N GLY A 59 -5.74 -37.33 -5.61
CA GLY A 59 -6.30 -36.01 -5.92
C GLY A 59 -5.80 -34.87 -5.05
N MET A 60 -5.04 -35.15 -3.99
CA MET A 60 -4.46 -34.15 -3.08
C MET A 60 -3.24 -33.46 -3.72
N PHE A 61 -3.02 -32.19 -3.36
CA PHE A 61 -1.82 -31.47 -3.77
C PHE A 61 -0.68 -31.71 -2.77
N TYR A 62 0.54 -31.84 -3.29
CA TYR A 62 1.77 -31.81 -2.52
C TYR A 62 2.75 -30.83 -3.16
N TYR A 63 3.69 -30.33 -2.38
CA TYR A 63 4.63 -29.30 -2.79
C TYR A 63 6.03 -29.87 -2.71
N TYR A 64 6.82 -29.66 -3.75
CA TYR A 64 8.18 -30.20 -3.89
C TYR A 64 9.18 -29.08 -4.13
N ASN A 65 10.26 -29.06 -3.36
CA ASN A 65 11.36 -28.13 -3.54
C ASN A 65 12.51 -28.80 -4.31
N ALA A 66 12.76 -28.35 -5.53
CA ALA A 66 13.77 -28.95 -6.39
C ALA A 66 15.22 -28.69 -5.92
N ALA A 67 15.45 -27.66 -5.09
CA ALA A 67 16.77 -27.32 -4.55
C ALA A 67 17.12 -28.08 -3.26
N THR A 68 16.12 -28.48 -2.46
CA THR A 68 16.33 -29.22 -1.20
C THR A 68 15.90 -30.69 -1.25
N GLY A 69 15.21 -31.12 -2.32
CA GLY A 69 14.66 -32.47 -2.45
C GLY A 69 13.46 -32.76 -1.52
N GLN A 70 12.99 -31.77 -0.76
CA GLN A 70 11.93 -31.94 0.22
C GLN A 70 10.54 -31.94 -0.44
N SER A 71 9.63 -32.75 0.11
CA SER A 71 8.20 -32.73 -0.23
C SER A 71 7.33 -32.56 1.00
N THR A 72 6.19 -31.88 0.86
CA THR A 72 5.21 -31.66 1.93
C THR A 72 3.78 -31.66 1.38
N TRP A 73 2.82 -32.10 2.19
CA TRP A 73 1.38 -32.04 1.87
C TRP A 73 0.74 -30.71 2.28
N GLU A 74 1.44 -29.90 3.10
CA GLU A 74 1.00 -28.56 3.50
C GLU A 74 1.64 -27.50 2.60
N ARG A 75 0.86 -26.49 2.21
CA ARG A 75 1.30 -25.47 1.24
C ARG A 75 2.39 -24.57 1.86
N PRO A 76 3.62 -24.54 1.32
CA PRO A 76 4.67 -23.67 1.84
C PRO A 76 4.24 -22.21 1.77
N ILE A 77 4.13 -21.58 2.93
CA ILE A 77 3.78 -20.17 3.07
C ILE A 77 5.09 -19.37 3.08
N MET A 78 5.09 -18.18 2.49
CA MET A 78 6.15 -17.19 2.77
C MET A 78 6.01 -16.74 4.23
N VAL A 79 6.67 -17.45 5.14
CA VAL A 79 6.95 -16.93 6.48
C VAL A 79 7.97 -15.79 6.28
N PRO A 80 7.66 -14.53 6.64
CA PRO A 80 8.68 -13.50 6.68
C PRO A 80 9.77 -13.98 7.66
N PRO A 81 11.07 -13.85 7.32
CA PRO A 81 12.11 -14.47 8.12
C PRO A 81 12.01 -13.98 9.58
N PRO A 82 12.11 -14.88 10.57
CA PRO A 82 12.31 -14.44 11.95
C PRO A 82 13.57 -13.54 11.98
N PRO A 83 13.62 -12.52 12.85
CA PRO A 83 14.80 -11.66 12.95
C PRO A 83 16.04 -12.54 13.17
N PRO A 84 17.15 -12.26 12.46
CA PRO A 84 18.27 -13.18 12.41
C PRO A 84 18.85 -13.37 13.81
N ILE A 85 18.75 -14.61 14.32
CA ILE A 85 19.58 -15.07 15.41
C ILE A 85 21.02 -14.94 14.90
N GLY A 86 21.79 -14.06 15.54
CA GLY A 86 23.15 -13.75 15.11
C GLY A 86 24.06 -14.97 15.09
N PRO A 87 25.18 -14.93 14.34
CA PRO A 87 26.17 -15.99 14.37
C PRO A 87 26.72 -16.17 15.80
N PRO A 88 27.23 -17.37 16.15
CA PRO A 88 27.84 -17.60 17.46
C PRO A 88 29.01 -16.63 17.70
N PRO A 89 29.27 -16.25 18.96
CA PRO A 89 30.27 -15.23 19.28
C PRO A 89 31.68 -15.74 18.95
N GLY A 90 32.40 -15.05 18.05
CA GLY A 90 33.85 -15.27 17.90
C GLY A 90 34.51 -14.95 16.56
N THR A 91 33.77 -14.79 15.45
CA THR A 91 34.40 -14.63 14.12
C THR A 91 33.94 -13.38 13.36
N LEU A 92 34.86 -12.43 13.20
CA LEU A 92 34.71 -11.23 12.37
C LEU A 92 34.92 -11.57 10.87
N PRO A 93 33.98 -11.24 9.96
CA PRO A 93 34.25 -11.20 8.53
C PRO A 93 35.22 -10.04 8.21
N HIS A 94 36.23 -10.29 7.39
CA HIS A 94 37.37 -9.40 7.17
C HIS A 94 37.09 -8.18 6.25
N SER A 95 35.84 -7.73 6.14
CA SER A 95 35.39 -6.71 5.16
C SER A 95 34.92 -5.38 5.75
N PHE A 96 35.02 -5.18 7.07
CA PHE A 96 34.76 -3.89 7.72
C PHE A 96 35.98 -3.42 8.50
N GLN A 97 36.95 -2.80 7.80
CA GLN A 97 37.93 -1.95 8.46
C GLN A 97 37.43 -0.49 8.46
N PRO A 98 37.46 0.21 9.61
CA PRO A 98 37.08 1.61 9.67
C PRO A 98 38.12 2.48 8.97
N VAL A 99 37.66 3.37 8.09
CA VAL A 99 38.50 4.40 7.49
C VAL A 99 38.87 5.43 8.57
N PRO A 100 40.14 5.83 8.74
CA PRO A 100 40.54 6.81 9.75
C PRO A 100 39.76 8.12 9.58
N GLY A 101 38.98 8.49 10.61
CA GLY A 101 38.19 9.74 10.65
C GLY A 101 36.67 9.59 10.64
N MET A 102 36.09 8.41 10.38
CA MET A 102 34.62 8.23 10.30
C MET A 102 33.95 7.72 11.59
N MET A 103 34.65 7.76 12.73
CA MET A 103 34.18 7.27 14.04
C MET A 103 34.29 8.39 15.07
N ARG A 104 33.15 8.95 15.50
CA ARG A 104 33.06 10.10 16.43
C ARG A 104 32.60 9.61 17.81
N GLN A 105 33.36 9.89 18.87
CA GLN A 105 32.96 9.50 20.24
C GLN A 105 31.93 10.49 20.79
N ILE A 106 30.88 9.98 21.43
CA ILE A 106 29.91 10.82 22.15
C ILE A 106 30.50 11.16 23.53
N PRO A 107 30.63 12.44 23.90
CA PRO A 107 31.17 12.87 25.20
C PRO A 107 30.51 12.16 26.38
N ASP A 108 31.30 11.92 27.42
CA ASP A 108 30.91 11.24 28.67
C ASP A 108 30.32 9.82 28.53
N THR A 109 30.35 9.22 27.34
CA THR A 109 29.92 7.84 27.10
C THR A 109 31.03 6.97 26.49
N LYS A 110 30.81 5.65 26.50
CA LYS A 110 31.63 4.65 25.78
C LYS A 110 31.09 4.34 24.37
N TRP A 111 30.16 5.14 23.88
CA TRP A 111 29.49 4.97 22.59
C TRP A 111 30.09 5.88 21.50
N PHE A 112 30.07 5.37 20.28
CA PHE A 112 30.62 6.02 19.10
C PHE A 112 29.59 6.05 17.97
N ILE A 113 29.50 7.18 17.28
CA ILE A 113 28.76 7.32 16.01
C ILE A 113 29.70 6.93 14.88
N VAL A 114 29.33 5.91 14.11
CA VAL A 114 30.10 5.44 12.95
C VAL A 114 29.30 5.71 11.68
N SER A 115 29.88 6.51 10.79
CA SER A 115 29.28 6.83 9.49
C SER A 115 29.73 5.80 8.45
N THR A 116 28.78 5.20 7.71
CA THR A 116 29.09 4.27 6.61
C THR A 116 29.33 5.01 5.29
N THR A 117 29.90 4.30 4.30
CA THR A 117 30.10 4.80 2.93
C THR A 117 28.79 5.16 2.20
N GLU A 118 27.64 4.71 2.70
CA GLU A 118 26.30 5.03 2.18
C GLU A 118 25.63 6.21 2.93
N SER A 119 26.41 7.01 3.67
CA SER A 119 25.93 8.16 4.44
C SER A 119 24.88 7.81 5.52
N ARG A 120 24.91 6.58 6.04
CA ARG A 120 24.09 6.16 7.20
C ARG A 120 24.93 6.07 8.45
N GLU A 121 24.36 6.41 9.59
CA GLU A 121 25.05 6.36 10.88
C GLU A 121 24.54 5.19 11.73
N PHE A 122 25.43 4.57 12.50
CA PHE A 122 25.07 3.59 13.53
C PHE A 122 25.88 3.82 14.80
N PHE A 123 25.35 3.35 15.93
CA PHE A 123 25.91 3.54 17.27
C PHE A 123 26.65 2.28 17.71
N TYR A 124 27.92 2.43 18.10
CA TYR A 124 28.77 1.33 18.57
C TYR A 124 29.20 1.55 20.01
N ASN A 125 28.88 0.60 20.90
CA ASN A 125 29.36 0.58 22.27
C ASN A 125 30.73 -0.13 22.32
N SER A 126 31.77 0.62 22.66
CA SER A 126 33.15 0.11 22.76
C SER A 126 33.39 -0.87 23.90
N GLU A 127 32.56 -0.83 24.95
CA GLU A 127 32.68 -1.67 26.14
C GLU A 127 31.92 -2.99 25.95
N THR A 128 30.65 -2.93 25.55
CA THR A 128 29.82 -4.14 25.31
C THR A 128 30.00 -4.74 23.92
N LYS A 129 30.79 -4.10 23.03
CA LYS A 129 31.03 -4.49 21.63
C LYS A 129 29.76 -4.59 20.76
N LYS A 130 28.65 -3.99 21.19
CA LYS A 130 27.36 -4.00 20.47
C LYS A 130 27.31 -2.86 19.45
N SER A 131 26.62 -3.07 18.33
CA SER A 131 26.25 -2.03 17.37
C SER A 131 24.74 -2.01 17.16
N VAL A 132 24.16 -0.82 17.06
CA VAL A 132 22.72 -0.59 16.94
C VAL A 132 22.46 0.50 15.89
N TRP A 133 21.46 0.31 15.04
CA TRP A 133 21.10 1.25 13.96
C TRP A 133 20.19 2.40 14.40
N GLU A 134 19.44 2.17 15.47
CA GLU A 134 18.59 3.16 16.14
C GLU A 134 19.32 3.71 17.37
N VAL A 135 18.95 4.92 17.82
CA VAL A 135 19.57 5.55 19.00
C VAL A 135 19.13 4.78 20.25
N PRO A 136 20.03 4.17 21.04
CA PRO A 136 19.67 3.57 22.32
C PRO A 136 19.21 4.64 23.32
N GLU A 137 18.12 4.38 24.04
CA GLU A 137 17.52 5.25 25.07
C GLU A 137 18.57 5.75 26.09
N GLU A 138 19.52 4.88 26.47
CA GLU A 138 20.66 5.15 27.35
C GLU A 138 21.57 6.32 26.92
N ILE A 139 21.56 6.69 25.63
CA ILE A 139 22.40 7.76 25.07
C ILE A 139 21.61 8.79 24.25
N GLU A 140 20.27 8.75 24.26
CA GLU A 140 19.45 9.60 23.40
C GLU A 140 19.69 11.09 23.64
N GLU A 141 19.69 11.51 24.92
CA GLU A 141 19.99 12.89 25.31
C GLU A 141 21.43 13.29 24.97
N ALA A 142 22.40 12.38 25.13
CA ALA A 142 23.81 12.63 24.82
C ALA A 142 24.05 12.78 23.30
N VAL A 143 23.39 11.95 22.47
CA VAL A 143 23.42 12.04 21.00
C VAL A 143 22.75 13.32 20.51
N LYS A 144 21.63 13.71 21.13
CA LYS A 144 20.93 14.97 20.82
C LYS A 144 21.81 16.18 21.11
N ASN A 145 22.38 16.26 22.32
CA ASN A 145 23.29 17.34 22.70
C ASN A 145 24.54 17.39 21.81
N PHE A 146 25.11 16.23 21.44
CA PHE A 146 26.26 16.16 20.54
C PHE A 146 25.94 16.71 19.14
N LYS A 147 24.80 16.32 18.55
CA LYS A 147 24.38 16.81 17.23
C LYS A 147 24.01 18.29 17.25
N GLU A 148 23.34 18.77 18.30
CA GLU A 148 23.01 20.19 18.47
C GLU A 148 24.28 21.05 18.67
N GLN A 149 25.34 20.49 19.24
CA GLN A 149 26.65 21.14 19.34
C GLN A 149 27.40 21.13 17.99
N GLU A 150 27.44 20.00 17.26
CA GLU A 150 27.99 19.95 15.89
C GLU A 150 27.28 20.97 14.97
N GLU A 151 25.96 21.15 15.11
CA GLU A 151 25.18 22.12 14.32
C GLU A 151 25.48 23.59 14.72
N LYS A 152 25.65 23.89 16.01
CA LYS A 152 26.07 25.23 16.48
C LYS A 152 27.49 25.59 16.05
N ASP A 153 28.41 24.64 16.04
CA ASP A 153 29.79 24.85 15.59
C ASP A 153 29.89 24.92 14.06
N ALA A 154 29.04 24.19 13.33
CA ALA A 154 28.84 24.37 11.89
C ALA A 154 28.25 25.76 11.56
N GLN A 155 27.29 26.25 12.33
CA GLN A 155 26.74 27.61 12.15
C GLN A 155 27.77 28.70 12.45
N ARG A 156 28.55 28.58 13.54
CA ARG A 156 29.64 29.52 13.87
C ARG A 156 30.74 29.57 12.80
N SER A 157 31.11 28.42 12.23
CA SER A 157 32.08 28.39 11.13
C SER A 157 31.53 29.00 9.83
N ASN A 158 30.23 28.84 9.56
CA ASN A 158 29.57 29.51 8.43
C ASN A 158 29.45 31.04 8.63
N GLU A 159 29.14 31.54 9.83
CA GLU A 159 29.15 32.98 10.13
C GLU A 159 30.54 33.61 9.98
N SER A 160 31.59 32.92 10.43
CA SER A 160 32.98 33.40 10.28
C SER A 160 33.49 33.51 8.84
N SER A 161 32.81 32.85 7.89
CA SER A 161 33.11 32.93 6.45
C SER A 161 32.16 33.83 5.67
N GLY A 162 31.03 34.25 6.25
CA GLY A 162 30.10 35.24 5.69
C GLY A 162 30.59 36.69 5.75
N LEU A 163 31.37 37.05 6.78
CA LEU A 163 31.89 38.41 7.00
C LEU A 163 33.14 38.74 6.16
N LYS A 164 33.09 38.48 4.84
CA LYS A 164 34.13 38.95 3.90
C LYS A 164 33.64 39.22 2.47
N ARG A 165 32.43 39.77 2.31
CA ARG A 165 31.99 40.51 1.10
C ARG A 165 30.82 41.46 1.42
N LYS A 166 30.97 42.73 1.01
CA LYS A 166 29.97 43.82 1.00
C LYS A 166 29.55 44.43 2.35
N ALA A 167 30.28 45.46 2.77
CA ALA A 167 29.71 46.79 3.04
C ALA A 167 30.84 47.84 3.12
N ASN A 168 30.93 48.70 2.10
CA ASN A 168 31.32 50.12 2.17
C ASN A 168 31.22 50.75 0.77
N ASP A 169 30.95 52.06 0.76
CA ASP A 169 30.24 52.89 -0.23
C ASP A 169 28.72 52.83 0.03
N GLU A 170 28.05 53.89 0.51
CA GLU A 170 28.34 55.35 0.63
C GLU A 170 27.91 55.85 2.06
N GLU A 171 28.19 57.03 2.61
CA GLU A 171 28.76 58.30 2.10
C GLU A 171 29.37 59.18 3.24
N VAL A 172 30.45 59.92 2.93
CA VAL A 172 30.86 61.27 3.37
C VAL A 172 30.35 61.92 4.69
N THR A 173 31.26 62.22 5.64
CA THR A 173 31.56 63.58 6.22
C THR A 173 32.40 63.51 7.53
N GLY A 174 33.16 64.57 7.85
CA GLY A 174 33.24 65.07 9.24
C GLY A 174 34.41 64.65 10.17
N SER A 175 35.54 65.35 10.04
CA SER A 175 36.39 65.93 11.13
C SER A 175 36.35 65.42 12.60
N GLU A 176 37.56 65.09 13.08
CA GLU A 176 38.20 65.53 14.35
C GLU A 176 37.87 64.92 15.74
N GLU A 177 38.93 64.99 16.58
CA GLU A 177 39.08 64.88 18.04
C GLU A 177 38.74 63.60 18.86
N PHE A 178 39.80 62.84 19.15
CA PHE A 178 40.50 62.72 20.46
C PHE A 178 39.78 62.28 21.78
N LYS A 179 40.57 61.58 22.62
CA LYS A 179 40.43 61.33 24.09
C LYS A 179 39.41 60.30 24.64
N ARG A 180 39.93 59.09 24.85
CA ARG A 180 40.15 58.44 26.18
C ARG A 180 39.46 59.10 27.40
N ALA A 181 38.63 58.35 28.13
CA ALA A 181 38.33 58.63 29.56
C ALA A 181 37.82 57.42 30.38
N LYS A 182 38.65 56.93 31.32
CA LYS A 182 38.31 56.60 32.73
C LYS A 182 39.54 55.96 33.41
N GLY A 183 39.87 56.29 34.66
CA GLY A 183 39.29 57.29 35.57
C GLY A 183 39.94 57.26 36.97
N SER A 184 39.34 58.01 37.91
CA SER A 184 39.69 58.16 39.34
C SER A 184 40.91 59.01 39.72
N THR A 185 40.96 59.75 40.84
CA THR A 185 40.02 60.68 41.59
C THR A 185 40.67 61.02 42.95
N ASP A 186 40.45 62.25 43.50
CA ASP A 186 40.94 62.75 44.82
C ASP A 186 42.49 62.80 45.01
N GLY A 187 43.11 63.57 45.94
CA GLY A 187 42.62 64.44 47.03
C GLY A 187 43.19 63.98 48.40
N GLY A 188 43.76 64.81 49.29
CA GLY A 188 44.14 66.24 49.27
C GLY A 188 44.96 66.62 50.54
N GLU A 189 45.31 67.91 50.72
CA GLU A 189 46.00 68.52 51.92
C GLU A 189 47.49 68.04 52.15
N ILE A 190 48.55 68.82 52.47
CA ILE A 190 48.84 70.13 53.13
C ILE A 190 49.01 69.98 54.68
N GLU A 191 50.10 70.39 55.38
CA GLU A 191 51.30 71.24 55.12
C GLU A 191 52.68 70.57 55.49
N GLY A 192 53.80 71.21 55.07
CA GLY A 192 55.06 71.40 55.85
C GLY A 192 56.06 70.23 55.95
N THR A 193 57.38 70.36 55.65
CA THR A 193 58.31 71.50 55.79
C THR A 193 59.44 71.53 54.74
N GLU A 194 59.86 72.76 54.37
CA GLU A 194 61.20 73.24 53.93
C GLU A 194 62.00 72.60 52.76
N ASP A 195 62.21 73.47 51.75
CA ASP A 195 63.48 73.78 51.05
C ASP A 195 64.17 72.76 50.08
N LYS A 196 63.91 72.92 48.77
CA LYS A 196 64.85 73.36 47.70
C LYS A 196 64.31 73.04 46.30
N GLY A 197 64.52 73.97 45.35
CA GLY A 197 63.80 74.01 44.07
C GLY A 197 64.09 72.89 43.08
N LYS A 198 63.09 72.62 42.21
CA LYS A 198 63.21 71.77 41.01
C LYS A 198 62.84 72.56 39.76
N GLU A 199 63.55 72.30 38.67
CA GLU A 199 63.29 72.85 37.34
C GLU A 199 62.01 72.26 36.72
N VAL A 200 61.43 72.96 35.75
CA VAL A 200 60.21 72.52 35.04
C VAL A 200 60.60 71.59 33.88
N GLU A 201 60.29 70.29 34.00
CA GLU A 201 60.55 69.31 32.93
C GLU A 201 59.46 69.35 31.83
N LEU A 202 59.89 69.51 30.57
CA LEU A 202 59.02 69.39 29.38
C LEU A 202 58.55 67.94 29.16
N SER A 203 57.31 67.73 28.70
CA SER A 203 56.76 66.39 28.47
C SER A 203 57.55 65.64 27.38
N SER A 204 57.58 64.31 27.47
CA SER A 204 58.30 63.47 26.48
C SER A 204 57.76 63.66 25.06
N GLU A 205 56.45 63.83 24.90
CA GLU A 205 55.81 64.05 23.58
C GLU A 205 56.12 65.45 23.04
N GLU A 206 56.09 66.48 23.89
CA GLU A 206 56.46 67.85 23.53
C GLU A 206 57.92 67.92 23.09
N ARG A 207 58.83 67.21 23.77
CA ARG A 207 60.24 67.14 23.39
C ARG A 207 60.44 66.44 22.04
N VAL A 208 59.66 65.41 21.71
CA VAL A 208 59.64 64.79 20.37
C VAL A 208 59.12 65.77 19.31
N LEU A 209 58.05 66.51 19.60
CA LEU A 209 57.50 67.51 18.67
C LEU A 209 58.46 68.68 18.43
N MET A 210 59.14 69.17 19.47
CA MET A 210 60.20 70.19 19.34
C MET A 210 61.39 69.68 18.53
N PHE A 211 61.73 68.38 18.66
CA PHE A 211 62.76 67.75 17.84
C PHE A 211 62.31 67.57 16.37
N LYS A 212 61.08 67.13 16.10
CA LYS A 212 60.52 67.09 14.73
C LYS A 212 60.40 68.50 14.13
N SER A 213 60.09 69.53 14.92
CA SER A 213 60.10 70.92 14.49
C SER A 213 61.50 71.39 14.12
N LEU A 214 62.53 71.04 14.90
CA LEU A 214 63.94 71.28 14.54
C LEU A 214 64.28 70.66 13.17
N LEU A 215 63.90 69.40 12.93
CA LEU A 215 64.14 68.75 11.63
C LEU A 215 63.39 69.43 10.47
N LYS A 216 62.20 69.99 10.75
CA LYS A 216 61.41 70.76 9.79
C LYS A 216 62.04 72.13 9.48
N ASP A 217 62.45 72.87 10.51
CA ASP A 217 63.02 74.22 10.38
C ASP A 217 64.40 74.19 9.71
N MET A 218 65.18 73.13 9.93
CA MET A 218 66.48 72.91 9.27
C MET A 218 66.36 72.33 7.84
N GLU A 219 65.13 72.20 7.34
CA GLU A 219 64.77 71.64 6.04
C GLU A 219 65.42 70.27 5.78
N VAL A 220 65.36 69.38 6.77
CA VAL A 220 65.89 68.02 6.65
C VAL A 220 65.12 67.27 5.55
N SER A 221 65.87 66.86 4.52
CA SER A 221 65.33 66.10 3.39
C SER A 221 64.86 64.72 3.83
N PRO A 222 63.76 64.17 3.27
CA PRO A 222 63.31 62.79 3.55
C PRO A 222 64.35 61.71 3.20
N PHE A 223 65.38 62.06 2.43
CA PHE A 223 66.48 61.19 2.01
C PHE A 223 67.82 61.52 2.69
N ALA A 224 67.80 62.41 3.68
CA ALA A 224 68.99 62.77 4.44
C ALA A 224 69.40 61.63 5.39
N THR A 225 70.71 61.40 5.51
CA THR A 225 71.28 60.42 6.45
C THR A 225 71.64 61.12 7.76
N TRP A 226 71.31 60.50 8.90
CA TRP A 226 71.58 61.02 10.25
C TRP A 226 72.96 61.70 10.38
N ASP A 227 74.03 61.04 9.97
CA ASP A 227 75.41 61.52 10.12
C ASP A 227 75.75 62.81 9.32
N LYS A 228 74.96 63.12 8.28
CA LYS A 228 75.15 64.35 7.46
C LYS A 228 74.39 65.55 8.04
N GLU A 229 73.24 65.31 8.64
CA GLU A 229 72.43 66.35 9.26
C GLU A 229 72.85 66.59 10.72
N LEU A 230 73.43 65.60 11.38
CA LEU A 230 73.91 65.67 12.76
C LEU A 230 74.75 66.93 13.03
N PRO A 231 75.77 67.31 12.22
CA PRO A 231 76.53 68.55 12.44
C PRO A 231 75.70 69.84 12.31
N ARG A 232 74.59 69.81 11.57
CA ARG A 232 73.68 70.95 11.41
C ARG A 232 72.72 71.08 12.60
N ILE A 233 72.26 69.96 13.17
CA ILE A 233 71.28 69.94 14.26
C ILE A 233 71.90 69.91 15.67
N ILE A 234 73.14 69.41 15.84
CA ILE A 234 73.77 69.16 17.15
C ILE A 234 73.91 70.41 18.05
N HIS A 235 74.01 71.60 17.44
CA HIS A 235 74.19 72.86 18.14
C HIS A 235 72.88 73.51 18.60
N ASP A 236 71.72 73.07 18.09
CA ASP A 236 70.42 73.61 18.48
C ASP A 236 70.03 73.13 19.89
N GLU A 237 69.42 74.01 20.69
CA GLU A 237 68.99 73.68 22.05
C GLU A 237 67.93 72.55 22.06
N ARG A 238 67.07 72.50 21.05
CA ARG A 238 66.06 71.46 20.85
C ARG A 238 66.68 70.08 20.59
N TYR A 239 67.91 70.01 20.08
CA TYR A 239 68.64 68.74 19.95
C TYR A 239 69.00 68.15 21.31
N LYS A 240 69.17 68.96 22.36
CA LYS A 240 69.50 68.49 23.73
C LYS A 240 68.28 67.93 24.47
N LEU A 241 67.06 68.27 24.05
CA LEU A 241 65.80 67.87 24.72
C LEU A 241 65.56 66.35 24.71
N ILE A 242 65.99 65.65 23.66
CA ILE A 242 65.94 64.19 23.60
C ILE A 242 67.21 63.63 24.28
N PRO A 243 67.12 62.84 25.37
CA PRO A 243 68.34 62.45 26.11
C PRO A 243 69.20 61.41 25.39
N THR A 244 68.59 60.43 24.72
CA THR A 244 69.32 59.28 24.15
C THR A 244 69.53 59.42 22.63
N LEU A 245 70.73 59.06 22.15
CA LEU A 245 71.04 59.07 20.72
C LEU A 245 70.11 58.14 19.93
N LYS A 246 69.78 56.96 20.49
CA LYS A 246 68.86 56.00 19.88
C LYS A 246 67.49 56.62 19.59
N GLN A 247 66.88 57.30 20.56
CA GLN A 247 65.59 57.97 20.35
C GLN A 247 65.68 59.08 19.30
N LYS A 248 66.78 59.86 19.27
CA LYS A 248 66.95 60.89 18.22
C LYS A 248 66.99 60.30 16.82
N MET A 249 67.74 59.21 16.63
CA MET A 249 67.80 58.50 15.36
C MET A 249 66.45 57.90 14.98
N GLU A 250 65.72 57.32 15.94
CA GLU A 250 64.39 56.75 15.74
C GLU A 250 63.35 57.82 15.33
N ILE A 251 63.33 58.97 16.01
CA ILE A 251 62.45 60.11 15.67
C ILE A 251 62.84 60.73 14.31
N PHE A 252 64.13 60.78 13.98
CA PHE A 252 64.61 61.25 12.67
C PHE A 252 64.20 60.31 11.53
N ASP A 253 64.40 59.00 11.71
CA ASP A 253 63.98 57.99 10.73
C ASP A 253 62.45 57.96 10.57
N GLU A 254 61.70 58.14 11.66
CA GLU A 254 60.24 58.30 11.63
C GLU A 254 59.84 59.57 10.88
N TYR A 255 60.41 60.73 11.20
CA TYR A 255 60.15 61.99 10.50
C TYR A 255 60.46 61.88 9.00
N CYS A 256 61.60 61.28 8.62
CA CYS A 256 61.93 61.06 7.21
C CYS A 256 60.93 60.12 6.50
N LYS A 257 60.44 59.07 7.17
CA LYS A 257 59.37 58.20 6.65
C LYS A 257 58.04 58.94 6.50
N GLU A 258 57.60 59.66 7.53
CA GLU A 258 56.38 60.50 7.52
C GLU A 258 56.43 61.53 6.39
N ARG A 259 57.57 62.22 6.24
CA ARG A 259 57.78 63.24 5.20
C ARG A 259 57.78 62.62 3.79
N ASN A 260 58.36 61.44 3.61
CA ASN A 260 58.33 60.72 2.33
C ASN A 260 56.94 60.16 2.00
N LEU A 261 56.18 59.69 3.00
CA LEU A 261 54.78 59.26 2.83
C LEU A 261 53.87 60.46 2.46
N SER A 262 53.98 61.58 3.17
CA SER A 262 53.26 62.81 2.84
C SER A 262 53.55 63.27 1.41
N ALA A 263 54.83 63.25 1.00
CA ALA A 263 55.22 63.60 -0.36
C ALA A 263 54.65 62.59 -1.40
N LYS A 264 54.61 61.29 -1.06
CA LYS A 264 53.99 60.27 -1.92
C LYS A 264 52.50 60.52 -2.11
N ASP A 265 51.78 60.89 -1.06
CA ASP A 265 50.35 61.18 -1.13
C ASP A 265 50.06 62.48 -1.90
N GLU A 266 50.91 63.50 -1.75
CA GLU A 266 50.90 64.70 -2.62
C GLU A 266 51.11 64.35 -4.10
N TYR A 267 52.04 63.44 -4.38
CA TYR A 267 52.31 62.94 -5.74
C TYR A 267 51.15 62.08 -6.30
N LEU A 268 50.51 61.24 -5.47
CA LEU A 268 49.33 60.46 -5.85
C LEU A 268 48.13 61.37 -6.19
N LYS A 269 47.89 62.43 -5.40
CA LYS A 269 46.86 63.43 -5.73
C LYS A 269 47.13 64.14 -7.05
N LEU A 270 48.39 64.51 -7.32
CA LEU A 270 48.79 65.06 -8.62
C LEU A 270 48.54 64.06 -9.76
N LEU A 271 48.74 62.76 -9.55
CA LEU A 271 48.40 61.74 -10.55
C LEU A 271 46.89 61.65 -10.81
N GLU A 272 46.08 61.66 -9.75
CA GLU A 272 44.63 61.57 -9.84
C GLU A 272 43.99 62.79 -10.53
N GLU A 273 44.47 64.00 -10.24
CA GLU A 273 43.99 65.24 -10.84
C GLU A 273 44.36 65.39 -12.33
N GLU A 274 45.59 65.01 -12.70
CA GLU A 274 46.21 65.42 -13.97
C GLU A 274 46.56 64.26 -14.92
N THR A 275 46.18 63.02 -14.59
CA THR A 275 46.37 61.88 -15.49
C THR A 275 45.06 61.22 -15.94
N THR A 276 45.17 60.48 -17.04
CA THR A 276 44.09 59.73 -17.66
C THR A 276 44.63 58.37 -18.08
N TYR A 277 43.74 57.44 -18.45
CA TYR A 277 44.13 56.14 -19.04
C TYR A 277 44.94 56.24 -20.34
N ARG A 278 45.13 57.43 -20.91
CA ARG A 278 45.97 57.73 -22.09
C ARG A 278 47.24 58.52 -21.77
N SER A 279 47.48 58.87 -20.51
CA SER A 279 48.65 59.67 -20.13
C SER A 279 49.95 58.89 -20.30
N HIS A 280 51.00 59.56 -20.77
CA HIS A 280 52.32 58.99 -20.98
C HIS A 280 53.37 59.68 -20.09
N TRP A 281 54.30 58.89 -19.56
CA TRP A 281 55.27 59.30 -18.54
C TRP A 281 56.08 60.53 -18.97
N ASP A 282 56.71 60.50 -20.15
CA ASP A 282 57.55 61.60 -20.63
C ASP A 282 56.79 62.92 -20.81
N THR A 283 55.50 62.86 -21.12
CA THR A 283 54.65 64.05 -21.26
C THR A 283 54.23 64.59 -19.89
N PHE A 284 53.81 63.71 -18.97
CA PHE A 284 53.49 64.05 -17.59
C PHE A 284 54.70 64.64 -16.86
N ARG A 285 55.84 63.95 -16.87
CA ARG A 285 57.12 64.41 -16.30
C ARG A 285 57.54 65.76 -16.87
N ARG A 286 57.45 65.99 -18.18
CA ARG A 286 57.79 67.30 -18.78
C ARG A 286 56.88 68.43 -18.32
N LYS A 287 55.57 68.17 -18.16
CA LYS A 287 54.58 69.14 -17.67
C LYS A 287 54.81 69.48 -16.18
N PHE A 288 55.05 68.47 -15.34
CA PHE A 288 55.09 68.63 -13.88
C PHE A 288 56.48 68.66 -13.23
N LYS A 289 57.59 68.59 -13.97
CA LYS A 289 58.97 68.65 -13.41
C LYS A 289 59.28 69.84 -12.49
N ARG A 290 58.47 70.91 -12.50
CA ARG A 290 58.60 72.10 -11.63
C ARG A 290 57.54 72.16 -10.54
N ASP A 291 56.55 71.27 -10.56
CA ASP A 291 55.51 71.18 -9.53
C ASP A 291 56.13 70.74 -8.20
N SER A 292 55.72 71.38 -7.11
CA SER A 292 56.21 71.06 -5.77
C SER A 292 55.94 69.60 -5.41
N ARG A 293 54.75 69.09 -5.73
CA ARG A 293 54.28 67.72 -5.45
C ARG A 293 55.06 66.67 -6.26
N PHE A 294 55.49 67.02 -7.46
CA PHE A 294 56.36 66.16 -8.29
C PHE A 294 57.82 66.18 -7.83
N LYS A 295 58.29 67.33 -7.31
CA LYS A 295 59.69 67.51 -6.89
C LYS A 295 59.96 67.00 -5.47
N SER A 296 58.99 67.10 -4.55
CA SER A 296 59.13 66.76 -3.13
C SER A 296 59.29 65.25 -2.88
N PHE A 297 58.53 64.44 -3.60
CA PHE A 297 58.59 62.98 -3.54
C PHE A 297 59.80 62.43 -4.29
N SER A 298 60.37 61.32 -3.79
CA SER A 298 61.33 60.32 -4.34
C SER A 298 62.12 60.57 -5.66
N ASP A 299 62.75 59.52 -6.19
CA ASP A 299 63.45 59.53 -7.47
C ASP A 299 62.49 59.38 -8.67
N ASP A 300 62.98 59.70 -9.87
CA ASP A 300 62.16 59.59 -11.09
C ASP A 300 61.75 58.13 -11.40
N LYS A 301 62.48 57.13 -10.90
CA LYS A 301 62.21 55.70 -11.12
C LYS A 301 61.02 55.21 -10.29
N GLU A 302 60.93 55.60 -9.03
CA GLU A 302 59.78 55.29 -8.18
C GLU A 302 58.52 56.05 -8.65
N LYS A 303 58.67 57.33 -9.03
CA LYS A 303 57.59 58.12 -9.65
C LYS A 303 57.04 57.46 -10.91
N GLU A 304 57.93 57.01 -11.80
CA GLU A 304 57.55 56.32 -13.04
C GLU A 304 56.83 55.00 -12.74
N LYS A 305 57.30 54.24 -11.76
CA LYS A 305 56.67 52.98 -11.33
C LYS A 305 55.23 53.23 -10.85
N ILE A 306 55.02 54.22 -9.98
CA ILE A 306 53.69 54.57 -9.45
C ILE A 306 52.79 55.11 -10.56
N PHE A 307 53.30 56.00 -11.43
CA PHE A 307 52.58 56.50 -12.61
C PHE A 307 52.10 55.35 -13.52
N ARG A 308 52.98 54.38 -13.83
CA ARG A 308 52.65 53.24 -14.69
C ARG A 308 51.58 52.32 -14.08
N VAL A 309 51.57 52.15 -12.75
CA VAL A 309 50.53 51.41 -12.03
C VAL A 309 49.20 52.15 -12.12
N HIS A 310 49.17 53.43 -11.76
CA HIS A 310 47.94 54.24 -11.77
C HIS A 310 47.30 54.31 -13.18
N VAL A 311 48.08 54.56 -14.23
CA VAL A 311 47.58 54.58 -15.62
C VAL A 311 47.08 53.19 -16.06
N LYS A 312 47.67 52.09 -15.58
CA LYS A 312 47.17 50.73 -15.81
C LYS A 312 45.83 50.50 -15.14
N GLU A 313 45.68 50.90 -13.87
CA GLU A 313 44.42 50.79 -13.12
C GLU A 313 43.30 51.62 -13.76
N LEU A 314 43.58 52.86 -14.18
CA LEU A 314 42.62 53.69 -14.93
C LEU A 314 42.20 53.03 -16.25
N LYS A 315 43.12 52.36 -16.95
CA LYS A 315 42.82 51.63 -18.19
C LYS A 315 41.97 50.40 -17.92
N GLU A 316 42.25 49.64 -16.86
CA GLU A 316 41.48 48.47 -16.45
C GLU A 316 40.04 48.88 -16.04
N LYS A 317 39.89 49.94 -15.23
CA LYS A 317 38.59 50.52 -14.83
C LYS A 317 37.75 50.98 -16.03
N GLU A 318 38.35 51.65 -17.02
CA GLU A 318 37.64 52.07 -18.24
C GLU A 318 37.29 50.87 -19.16
N THR A 319 38.10 49.81 -19.20
CA THR A 319 37.73 48.59 -19.92
C THR A 319 36.59 47.82 -19.26
N GLU A 320 36.56 47.75 -17.92
CA GLU A 320 35.48 47.07 -17.21
C GLU A 320 34.17 47.86 -17.31
N ARG A 321 34.20 49.19 -17.17
CA ARG A 321 33.03 50.06 -17.40
C ARG A 321 32.40 49.85 -18.79
N LYS A 322 33.23 49.67 -19.82
CA LYS A 322 32.75 49.33 -21.18
C LYS A 322 32.15 47.94 -21.27
N ARG A 323 32.78 46.95 -20.62
CA ARG A 323 32.29 45.57 -20.56
C ARG A 323 30.93 45.50 -19.84
N GLU A 324 30.79 46.18 -18.71
CA GLU A 324 29.53 46.28 -17.97
C GLU A 324 28.45 46.98 -18.79
N HIS A 325 28.78 48.07 -19.48
CA HIS A 325 27.84 48.76 -20.36
C HIS A 325 27.36 47.86 -21.52
N GLN A 326 28.28 47.14 -22.19
CA GLN A 326 27.95 46.18 -23.23
C GLN A 326 27.12 45.00 -22.70
N LYS A 327 27.42 44.50 -21.50
CA LYS A 327 26.64 43.46 -20.83
C LYS A 327 25.22 43.93 -20.55
N LYS A 328 25.06 45.12 -19.95
CA LYS A 328 23.76 45.73 -19.66
C LYS A 328 22.95 45.99 -20.92
N ALA A 329 23.57 46.52 -21.98
CA ALA A 329 22.92 46.67 -23.28
C ALA A 329 22.44 45.33 -23.85
N GLY A 330 23.22 44.26 -23.69
CA GLY A 330 22.81 42.90 -24.03
C GLY A 330 21.62 42.38 -23.20
N GLU A 331 21.63 42.60 -21.89
CA GLU A 331 20.53 42.22 -20.98
C GLU A 331 19.24 42.99 -21.28
N ASP A 332 19.32 44.31 -21.52
CA ASP A 332 18.19 45.15 -21.90
C ASP A 332 17.66 44.80 -23.31
N PHE A 333 18.54 44.40 -24.24
CA PHE A 333 18.15 43.85 -25.55
C PHE A 333 17.41 42.51 -25.42
N ILE A 334 17.88 41.58 -24.58
CA ILE A 334 17.14 40.33 -24.29
C ILE A 334 15.78 40.64 -23.64
N ARG A 335 15.67 41.69 -22.81
CA ARG A 335 14.39 42.11 -22.22
C ARG A 335 13.40 42.61 -23.30
N LEU A 336 13.88 43.40 -24.26
CA LEU A 336 13.11 43.80 -25.44
C LEU A 336 12.61 42.58 -26.25
N LEU A 337 13.45 41.55 -26.44
CA LEU A 337 13.00 40.31 -27.09
C LEU A 337 11.90 39.61 -26.28
N LYS A 338 12.00 39.54 -24.95
CA LYS A 338 10.96 38.98 -24.07
C LYS A 338 9.65 39.75 -24.09
N GLU A 339 9.71 41.07 -24.21
CA GLU A 339 8.52 41.93 -24.33
C GLU A 339 7.83 41.77 -25.70
N THR A 340 8.57 41.32 -26.74
CA THR A 340 8.07 41.14 -28.10
C THR A 340 7.31 39.81 -28.24
N ARG A 341 6.00 39.84 -27.94
CA ARG A 341 5.08 38.67 -27.92
C ARG A 341 4.99 37.83 -29.21
N GLU A 342 5.51 38.32 -30.33
CA GLU A 342 5.53 37.58 -31.61
C GLU A 342 6.74 36.65 -31.80
N ILE A 343 7.72 36.66 -30.87
CA ILE A 343 8.90 35.81 -30.98
C ILE A 343 8.60 34.40 -30.47
N LYS A 344 8.81 33.43 -31.36
CA LYS A 344 8.87 31.99 -31.10
C LYS A 344 10.29 31.47 -31.36
N TYR A 345 10.59 30.25 -30.93
CA TYR A 345 11.89 29.61 -31.19
C TYR A 345 12.25 29.53 -32.69
N ASP A 346 11.27 29.33 -33.57
CA ASP A 346 11.42 29.27 -35.04
C ASP A 346 11.49 30.65 -35.73
N SER A 347 11.42 31.75 -34.98
CA SER A 347 11.24 33.08 -35.56
C SER A 347 12.45 33.56 -36.35
N SER A 348 12.18 34.13 -37.53
CA SER A 348 13.23 34.69 -38.38
C SER A 348 13.75 36.02 -37.83
N TRP A 349 15.07 36.12 -37.63
CA TRP A 349 15.75 37.37 -37.25
C TRP A 349 15.39 38.56 -38.17
N ARG A 350 15.17 38.31 -39.47
CA ARG A 350 14.76 39.35 -40.43
C ARG A 350 13.34 39.89 -40.17
N LYS A 351 12.42 39.06 -39.66
CA LYS A 351 11.08 39.50 -39.24
C LYS A 351 11.18 40.30 -37.94
N VAL A 352 11.82 39.70 -36.93
CA VAL A 352 11.95 40.29 -35.58
C VAL A 352 12.67 41.63 -35.62
N LYS A 353 13.77 41.75 -36.38
CA LYS A 353 14.51 43.00 -36.55
C LYS A 353 13.60 44.18 -36.95
N ARG A 354 12.66 44.00 -37.90
CA ARG A 354 11.74 45.06 -38.36
C ARG A 354 10.70 45.52 -37.32
N ILE A 355 10.56 44.76 -36.23
CA ILE A 355 9.65 45.07 -35.12
C ILE A 355 10.39 45.85 -34.03
N ILE A 356 11.68 45.53 -33.82
CA ILE A 356 12.47 46.03 -32.69
C ILE A 356 13.53 47.08 -33.07
N ASP A 357 13.78 47.32 -34.35
CA ASP A 357 14.83 48.23 -34.84
C ASP A 357 14.58 49.72 -34.55
N HIS A 358 13.39 50.07 -34.04
CA HIS A 358 13.05 51.43 -33.59
C HIS A 358 13.31 51.64 -32.08
N ASP A 359 13.58 50.59 -31.30
CA ASP A 359 13.79 50.69 -29.85
C ASP A 359 15.23 51.12 -29.49
N THR A 360 15.38 51.98 -28.48
CA THR A 360 16.70 52.48 -28.05
C THR A 360 17.63 51.36 -27.56
N ARG A 361 17.08 50.29 -26.96
CA ARG A 361 17.81 49.09 -26.49
C ARG A 361 18.35 48.26 -27.65
N TYR A 362 17.69 48.28 -28.83
CA TYR A 362 18.23 47.67 -30.04
C TYR A 362 19.53 48.33 -30.48
N HIS A 363 19.55 49.67 -30.50
CA HIS A 363 20.72 50.44 -30.91
C HIS A 363 21.87 50.40 -29.89
N ALA A 364 21.56 50.28 -28.59
CA ALA A 364 22.56 50.21 -27.51
C ALA A 364 23.56 49.04 -27.66
N VAL A 365 23.16 47.93 -28.27
CA VAL A 365 24.10 46.86 -28.67
C VAL A 365 24.70 47.25 -30.03
N GLU A 366 25.92 47.80 -30.07
CA GLU A 366 26.50 48.38 -31.30
C GLU A 366 26.61 47.37 -32.47
N SER A 367 27.05 46.14 -32.19
CA SER A 367 27.34 45.11 -33.20
C SER A 367 26.09 44.35 -33.67
N SER A 368 25.80 44.42 -34.96
CA SER A 368 24.70 43.64 -35.57
C SER A 368 24.90 42.12 -35.45
N MET A 369 26.15 41.64 -35.42
CA MET A 369 26.45 40.21 -35.22
C MET A 369 26.12 39.78 -33.78
N THR A 370 26.39 40.65 -32.81
CA THR A 370 26.06 40.42 -31.40
C THR A 370 24.55 40.42 -31.16
N ARG A 371 23.80 41.35 -31.79
CA ARG A 371 22.32 41.34 -31.74
C ARG A 371 21.74 40.03 -32.28
N GLU A 372 22.22 39.54 -33.42
CA GLU A 372 21.75 38.29 -34.01
C GLU A 372 22.13 37.06 -33.16
N GLY A 373 23.34 37.05 -32.58
CA GLY A 373 23.76 36.01 -31.64
C GLY A 373 22.85 35.94 -30.41
N LEU A 374 22.63 37.08 -29.74
CA LEU A 374 21.74 37.20 -28.59
C LEU A 374 20.29 36.77 -28.92
N PHE A 375 19.81 37.10 -30.14
CA PHE A 375 18.51 36.63 -30.62
C PHE A 375 18.45 35.11 -30.80
N ARG A 376 19.45 34.50 -31.43
CA ARG A 376 19.53 33.04 -31.61
C ARG A 376 19.65 32.31 -30.27
N ASP A 377 20.37 32.88 -29.31
CA ASP A 377 20.47 32.37 -27.94
C ASP A 377 19.13 32.46 -27.19
N TYR A 378 18.34 33.51 -27.45
CA TYR A 378 16.99 33.64 -26.89
C TYR A 378 16.03 32.61 -27.51
N CYS A 379 16.02 32.44 -28.84
CA CYS A 379 15.20 31.43 -29.51
C CYS A 379 15.49 30.01 -29.02
N ARG A 380 16.77 29.64 -28.86
CA ARG A 380 17.15 28.32 -28.30
C ARG A 380 16.70 28.11 -26.86
N LYS A 381 16.62 29.18 -26.05
CA LYS A 381 16.08 29.10 -24.68
C LYS A 381 14.57 28.87 -24.67
N LEU A 382 13.83 29.52 -25.59
CA LEU A 382 12.40 29.29 -25.75
C LEU A 382 12.09 27.84 -26.18
N GLU A 383 12.90 27.28 -27.09
CA GLU A 383 12.76 25.88 -27.54
C GLU A 383 12.84 24.89 -26.36
N VAL A 384 13.87 25.04 -25.52
CA VAL A 384 14.06 24.21 -24.32
C VAL A 384 12.96 24.43 -23.28
N GLU A 385 12.52 25.68 -23.06
CA GLU A 385 11.47 26.00 -22.09
C GLU A 385 10.10 25.42 -22.51
N ASP A 386 9.77 25.45 -23.80
CA ASP A 386 8.57 24.81 -24.37
C ASP A 386 8.64 23.27 -24.27
N GLU A 387 9.79 22.65 -24.56
CA GLU A 387 10.01 21.20 -24.41
C GLU A 387 9.89 20.74 -22.95
N GLU A 388 10.56 21.43 -22.02
CA GLU A 388 10.48 21.15 -20.58
C GLU A 388 9.05 21.30 -20.05
N GLU A 389 8.31 22.32 -20.49
CA GLU A 389 6.91 22.49 -20.10
C GLU A 389 6.00 21.39 -20.68
N LEU A 390 6.23 20.95 -21.92
CA LEU A 390 5.49 19.84 -22.51
C LEU A 390 5.73 18.53 -21.74
N ILE A 391 6.99 18.23 -21.42
CA ILE A 391 7.38 17.06 -20.61
C ILE A 391 6.75 17.16 -19.20
N ARG A 392 6.75 18.34 -18.58
CA ARG A 392 6.09 18.59 -17.29
C ARG A 392 4.59 18.30 -17.36
N ARG A 393 3.88 18.89 -18.33
CA ARG A 393 2.43 18.68 -18.54
C ARG A 393 2.09 17.23 -18.82
N GLU A 394 2.90 16.52 -19.60
CA GLU A 394 2.70 15.09 -19.86
C GLU A 394 2.92 14.25 -18.60
N ASN A 395 3.98 14.51 -17.83
CA ASN A 395 4.24 13.82 -16.58
C ASN A 395 3.14 14.08 -15.54
N GLU A 396 2.65 15.31 -15.40
CA GLU A 396 1.50 15.65 -14.56
C GLU A 396 0.23 14.91 -14.98
N ARG A 397 -0.03 14.79 -16.29
CA ARG A 397 -1.14 13.99 -16.82
C ARG A 397 -0.96 12.51 -16.47
N ARG A 398 0.21 11.92 -16.75
CA ARG A 398 0.53 10.52 -16.41
C ARG A 398 0.41 10.26 -14.90
N GLN A 399 0.79 11.22 -14.06
CA GLN A 399 0.59 11.13 -12.60
C GLN A 399 -0.88 11.21 -12.19
N ARG A 400 -1.68 12.10 -12.79
CA ARG A 400 -3.14 12.18 -12.55
C ARG A 400 -3.84 10.90 -13.00
N ASP A 401 -3.53 10.40 -14.19
CA ASP A 401 -4.10 9.15 -14.73
C ASP A 401 -3.71 7.95 -13.86
N ARG A 402 -2.48 7.92 -13.31
CA ARG A 402 -2.05 6.89 -12.36
C ARG A 402 -2.81 6.99 -11.03
N LYS A 403 -2.87 8.17 -10.40
CA LYS A 403 -3.60 8.40 -9.15
C LYS A 403 -5.09 8.04 -9.29
N ALA A 404 -5.73 8.40 -10.41
CA ALA A 404 -7.12 8.06 -10.68
C ALA A 404 -7.36 6.54 -10.82
N ARG A 405 -6.40 5.79 -11.39
CA ARG A 405 -6.44 4.32 -11.43
C ARG A 405 -6.25 3.70 -10.05
N GLU A 406 -5.30 4.21 -9.27
CA GLU A 406 -5.05 3.79 -7.89
C GLU A 406 -6.29 4.02 -7.00
N GLU A 407 -6.90 5.21 -7.08
CA GLU A 407 -8.13 5.58 -6.37
C GLU A 407 -9.33 4.71 -6.81
N THR A 408 -9.50 4.49 -8.13
CA THR A 408 -10.56 3.61 -8.64
C THR A 408 -10.38 2.17 -8.16
N SER A 409 -9.14 1.66 -8.16
CA SER A 409 -8.79 0.33 -7.65
C SER A 409 -9.09 0.21 -6.16
N LEU A 410 -8.67 1.20 -5.35
CA LEU A 410 -8.93 1.25 -3.92
C LEU A 410 -10.44 1.31 -3.63
N ARG A 411 -11.18 2.20 -4.30
CA ARG A 411 -12.63 2.34 -4.15
C ARG A 411 -13.38 1.04 -4.51
N ASN A 412 -12.96 0.36 -5.57
CA ASN A 412 -13.52 -0.94 -5.95
C ASN A 412 -13.21 -2.02 -4.90
N ARG A 413 -11.97 -2.06 -4.39
CA ARG A 413 -11.55 -2.98 -3.32
C ARG A 413 -12.33 -2.73 -2.02
N GLU A 414 -12.53 -1.47 -1.63
CA GLU A 414 -13.34 -1.08 -0.47
C GLU A 414 -14.83 -1.37 -0.65
N ALA A 415 -15.37 -1.19 -1.86
CA ALA A 415 -16.74 -1.56 -2.18
C ALA A 415 -16.94 -3.08 -2.08
N GLN A 416 -16.00 -3.87 -2.62
CA GLN A 416 -15.98 -5.32 -2.49
C GLN A 416 -15.90 -5.76 -1.02
N VAL A 417 -14.95 -5.24 -0.23
CA VAL A 417 -14.80 -5.59 1.19
C VAL A 417 -16.04 -5.19 2.02
N ARG A 418 -16.68 -4.06 1.71
CA ARG A 418 -17.96 -3.68 2.35
C ARG A 418 -19.09 -4.62 1.96
N TRP A 419 -19.16 -5.05 0.71
CA TRP A 419 -20.15 -6.01 0.24
C TRP A 419 -19.94 -7.39 0.88
N GLU A 420 -18.71 -7.91 0.88
CA GLU A 420 -18.33 -9.17 1.55
C GLU A 420 -18.69 -9.14 3.05
N LYS A 421 -18.34 -8.06 3.77
CA LYS A 421 -18.75 -7.88 5.18
C LYS A 421 -20.27 -7.85 5.36
N LYS A 422 -21.01 -7.22 4.45
CA LYS A 422 -22.48 -7.18 4.49
C LYS A 422 -23.09 -8.57 4.28
N ILE A 423 -22.54 -9.38 3.37
CA ILE A 423 -22.94 -10.77 3.16
C ILE A 423 -22.63 -11.61 4.40
N GLN A 424 -21.39 -11.57 4.91
CA GLN A 424 -21.01 -12.33 6.11
C GLN A 424 -21.83 -11.97 7.35
N ASN A 425 -22.16 -10.70 7.56
CA ASN A 425 -23.03 -10.31 8.67
C ASN A 425 -24.45 -10.86 8.47
N ARG A 426 -25.02 -10.76 7.27
CA ARG A 426 -26.34 -11.34 6.96
C ARG A 426 -26.35 -12.86 7.15
N GLU A 427 -25.28 -13.56 6.79
CA GLU A 427 -25.14 -15.00 7.01
C GLU A 427 -25.07 -15.35 8.49
N LYS A 428 -24.32 -14.57 9.30
CA LYS A 428 -24.27 -14.72 10.76
C LYS A 428 -25.64 -14.47 11.42
N ASP A 429 -26.34 -13.41 11.00
CA ASP A 429 -27.67 -13.08 11.51
C ASP A 429 -28.70 -14.16 11.13
N ASN A 430 -28.66 -14.64 9.88
CA ASN A 430 -29.48 -15.76 9.42
C ASN A 430 -29.18 -17.05 10.24
N ALA A 431 -27.91 -17.37 10.46
CA ALA A 431 -27.51 -18.55 11.23
C ALA A 431 -27.96 -18.45 12.70
N LYS A 432 -27.80 -17.28 13.33
CA LYS A 432 -28.27 -17.00 14.69
C LYS A 432 -29.79 -17.13 14.80
N ASN A 433 -30.54 -16.54 13.86
CA ASN A 433 -31.99 -16.62 13.82
C ASN A 433 -32.47 -18.07 13.59
N ASN A 434 -31.77 -18.83 12.75
CA ASN A 434 -32.06 -20.24 12.52
C ASN A 434 -31.83 -21.09 13.78
N ILE A 435 -30.73 -20.87 14.51
CA ILE A 435 -30.45 -21.57 15.78
C ILE A 435 -31.53 -21.25 16.81
N MET A 436 -31.84 -19.96 17.02
CA MET A 436 -32.89 -19.50 17.95
C MET A 436 -34.27 -20.11 17.59
N ARG A 437 -34.58 -20.21 16.30
CA ARG A 437 -35.81 -20.85 15.81
C ARG A 437 -35.83 -22.34 16.09
N VAL A 438 -34.76 -23.08 15.78
CA VAL A 438 -34.65 -24.52 16.05
C VAL A 438 -34.77 -24.82 17.55
N GLU A 439 -34.16 -23.98 18.39
CA GLU A 439 -34.28 -24.06 19.85
C GLU A 439 -35.73 -23.82 20.30
N SER A 440 -36.39 -22.75 19.82
CA SER A 440 -37.81 -22.49 20.10
C SER A 440 -38.75 -23.61 19.64
N ILE A 441 -38.47 -24.26 18.49
CA ILE A 441 -39.21 -25.45 18.03
C ILE A 441 -39.07 -26.58 19.03
N ARG A 442 -37.84 -26.87 19.49
CA ARG A 442 -37.57 -27.94 20.45
C ARG A 442 -38.24 -27.68 21.80
N GLU A 443 -38.16 -26.45 22.30
CA GLU A 443 -38.81 -26.04 23.56
C GLU A 443 -40.33 -26.20 23.47
N PHE A 444 -40.94 -25.75 22.38
CA PHE A 444 -42.37 -25.87 22.15
C PHE A 444 -42.81 -27.33 21.96
N GLN A 445 -42.08 -28.15 21.20
CA GLN A 445 -42.34 -29.59 21.09
C GLN A 445 -42.25 -30.29 22.45
N THR A 446 -41.29 -29.90 23.31
CA THR A 446 -41.19 -30.44 24.67
C THR A 446 -42.41 -30.05 25.52
N LEU A 447 -42.86 -28.78 25.43
CA LEU A 447 -44.08 -28.30 26.07
C LEU A 447 -45.33 -29.09 25.62
N LEU A 448 -45.43 -29.42 24.34
CA LEU A 448 -46.50 -30.25 23.79
C LEU A 448 -46.46 -31.69 24.34
N ILE A 449 -45.28 -32.30 24.43
CA ILE A 449 -45.10 -33.63 25.05
C ILE A 449 -45.56 -33.63 26.51
N ASP A 450 -45.24 -32.58 27.27
CA ASP A 450 -45.61 -32.45 28.68
C ASP A 450 -47.13 -32.35 28.89
N LEU A 451 -47.77 -31.42 28.15
CA LEU A 451 -49.15 -30.94 28.40
C LEU A 451 -50.23 -31.48 27.44
N VAL A 452 -49.85 -31.95 26.24
CA VAL A 452 -50.78 -32.41 25.20
C VAL A 452 -50.58 -33.91 25.00
N ARG A 453 -51.35 -34.71 25.76
CA ARG A 453 -51.22 -36.18 25.82
C ARG A 453 -52.30 -36.95 25.06
N THR A 454 -53.24 -36.26 24.43
CA THR A 454 -54.32 -36.83 23.61
C THR A 454 -54.42 -36.12 22.28
N HIS A 455 -54.92 -36.81 21.25
CA HIS A 455 -55.11 -36.24 19.91
C HIS A 455 -56.52 -35.67 19.70
N GLU A 456 -57.48 -35.99 20.57
CA GLU A 456 -58.87 -35.50 20.54
C GLU A 456 -59.02 -34.03 21.01
N THR A 457 -57.95 -33.23 20.98
CA THR A 457 -57.95 -31.83 21.47
C THR A 457 -57.44 -30.89 20.39
N THR A 458 -57.98 -29.67 20.36
CA THR A 458 -57.59 -28.63 19.41
C THR A 458 -56.64 -27.62 20.05
N PHE A 459 -55.90 -26.86 19.22
CA PHE A 459 -54.98 -25.84 19.69
C PHE A 459 -55.71 -24.79 20.53
N GLU A 460 -56.81 -24.21 20.03
CA GLU A 460 -57.56 -23.17 20.76
C GLU A 460 -58.09 -23.64 22.14
N LEU A 461 -58.42 -24.93 22.31
CA LEU A 461 -58.80 -25.47 23.63
C LEU A 461 -57.60 -25.59 24.58
N LYS A 462 -56.39 -25.89 24.08
CA LYS A 462 -55.18 -26.08 24.89
C LYS A 462 -54.32 -24.83 25.04
N LYS A 463 -54.44 -23.86 24.14
CA LYS A 463 -53.68 -22.61 24.10
C LYS A 463 -53.68 -21.83 25.42
N PRO A 464 -54.78 -21.73 26.21
CA PRO A 464 -54.74 -21.08 27.52
C PRO A 464 -53.90 -21.81 28.57
N ASP A 465 -53.80 -23.15 28.48
CA ASP A 465 -52.90 -23.93 29.35
C ASP A 465 -51.44 -23.78 28.90
N LEU A 466 -51.20 -23.86 27.58
CA LEU A 466 -49.86 -23.71 26.99
C LEU A 466 -49.28 -22.31 27.29
N GLN A 467 -50.09 -21.26 27.19
CA GLN A 467 -49.72 -19.87 27.49
C GLN A 467 -49.32 -19.62 28.94
N ARG A 468 -49.58 -20.54 29.89
CA ARG A 468 -49.10 -20.39 31.28
C ARG A 468 -47.63 -20.77 31.44
N ASP A 469 -47.07 -21.52 30.49
CA ASP A 469 -45.67 -21.93 30.51
C ASP A 469 -44.78 -20.86 29.85
N SER A 470 -43.61 -20.60 30.45
CA SER A 470 -42.65 -19.64 29.90
C SER A 470 -42.17 -20.03 28.49
N ARG A 471 -42.09 -21.33 28.18
CA ARG A 471 -41.64 -21.86 26.88
C ARG A 471 -42.56 -21.48 25.72
N PHE A 472 -43.83 -21.15 25.99
CA PHE A 472 -44.77 -20.71 24.94
C PHE A 472 -44.42 -19.34 24.35
N HIS A 473 -43.72 -18.50 25.12
CA HIS A 473 -43.41 -17.11 24.79
C HIS A 473 -42.05 -16.93 24.07
N GLY A 474 -41.38 -18.02 23.69
CA GLY A 474 -40.12 -17.97 22.93
C GLY A 474 -40.24 -17.18 21.62
N SER A 475 -39.28 -16.29 21.36
CA SER A 475 -39.31 -15.35 20.23
C SER A 475 -38.96 -15.95 18.86
N GLY A 476 -38.60 -17.24 18.79
CA GLY A 476 -38.25 -17.92 17.53
C GLY A 476 -39.44 -18.46 16.73
N LEU A 477 -40.67 -18.39 17.26
CA LEU A 477 -41.88 -18.94 16.62
C LEU A 477 -43.05 -17.96 16.58
N GLU A 478 -43.64 -17.85 15.39
CA GLU A 478 -44.95 -17.22 15.19
C GLU A 478 -46.07 -18.16 15.65
N ASP A 479 -47.24 -17.59 15.99
CA ASP A 479 -48.40 -18.39 16.42
C ASP A 479 -48.88 -19.38 15.34
N LYS A 480 -48.67 -19.07 14.05
CA LYS A 480 -48.92 -20.01 12.93
C LYS A 480 -47.99 -21.22 12.94
N ASP A 481 -46.73 -21.05 13.34
CA ASP A 481 -45.80 -22.17 13.50
C ASP A 481 -46.17 -23.02 14.72
N LYS A 482 -46.62 -22.39 15.82
CA LYS A 482 -47.09 -23.08 17.03
C LYS A 482 -48.34 -23.92 16.74
N GLU A 483 -49.31 -23.40 16.00
CA GLU A 483 -50.45 -24.18 15.51
C GLU A 483 -49.99 -25.37 14.65
N ARG A 484 -49.11 -25.15 13.65
CA ARG A 484 -48.62 -26.25 12.80
C ARG A 484 -47.93 -27.35 13.60
N LEU A 485 -47.04 -26.98 14.52
CA LEU A 485 -46.33 -27.92 15.40
C LEU A 485 -47.29 -28.65 16.37
N PHE A 486 -48.36 -28.00 16.81
CA PHE A 486 -49.42 -28.63 17.59
C PHE A 486 -50.14 -29.70 16.76
N GLN A 487 -50.58 -29.38 15.54
CA GLN A 487 -51.25 -30.34 14.65
C GLN A 487 -50.35 -31.53 14.28
N GLU A 488 -49.06 -31.28 14.04
CA GLU A 488 -48.05 -32.32 13.82
C GLU A 488 -47.96 -33.28 15.01
N HIS A 489 -47.84 -32.75 16.23
CA HIS A 489 -47.81 -33.53 17.48
C HIS A 489 -49.11 -34.31 17.75
N ILE A 490 -50.26 -33.71 17.45
CA ILE A 490 -51.58 -34.36 17.55
C ILE A 490 -51.67 -35.55 16.59
N ASN A 491 -51.27 -35.38 15.33
CA ASN A 491 -51.20 -36.48 14.37
C ASN A 491 -50.19 -37.56 14.82
N ASP A 492 -49.03 -37.17 15.34
CA ASP A 492 -48.03 -38.10 15.87
C ASP A 492 -48.58 -38.97 17.01
N ILE A 493 -49.39 -38.39 17.92
CA ILE A 493 -50.08 -39.12 18.98
C ILE A 493 -51.14 -40.06 18.38
N TYR A 494 -51.93 -39.59 17.42
CA TYR A 494 -52.94 -40.40 16.73
C TYR A 494 -52.29 -41.61 16.04
N GLN A 495 -51.25 -41.42 15.22
CA GLN A 495 -50.56 -42.50 14.50
C GLN A 495 -49.92 -43.51 15.45
N LYS A 496 -49.32 -43.07 16.57
CA LYS A 496 -48.77 -43.97 17.61
C LYS A 496 -49.87 -44.80 18.29
N ARG A 497 -51.05 -44.23 18.52
CA ARG A 497 -52.22 -44.93 19.08
C ARG A 497 -52.84 -45.89 18.06
N LEU A 498 -53.01 -45.46 16.82
CA LEU A 498 -53.54 -46.27 15.71
C LEU A 498 -52.67 -47.51 15.46
N LYS A 499 -51.34 -47.33 15.40
CA LYS A 499 -50.40 -48.45 15.32
C LYS A 499 -50.53 -49.41 16.51
N SER A 500 -50.75 -48.90 17.72
CA SER A 500 -50.95 -49.75 18.90
C SER A 500 -52.28 -50.50 18.87
N TYR A 501 -53.34 -49.90 18.31
CA TYR A 501 -54.62 -50.56 18.04
C TYR A 501 -54.50 -51.64 16.97
N TYR A 502 -53.79 -51.39 15.87
CA TYR A 502 -53.54 -52.44 14.86
C TYR A 502 -52.71 -53.60 15.44
N GLN A 503 -51.77 -53.34 16.35
CA GLN A 503 -51.08 -54.39 17.13
C GLN A 503 -51.98 -55.17 18.10
N LEU A 504 -53.13 -54.61 18.50
CA LEU A 504 -54.17 -55.37 19.22
C LEU A 504 -54.93 -56.26 18.24
N LEU A 505 -55.33 -55.72 17.09
CA LEU A 505 -56.02 -56.49 16.05
C LEU A 505 -55.15 -57.65 15.55
N ASP A 506 -53.84 -57.45 15.33
CA ASP A 506 -52.88 -58.48 14.93
C ASP A 506 -52.87 -59.73 15.84
N GLN A 507 -53.24 -59.56 17.12
CA GLN A 507 -53.23 -60.61 18.14
C GLN A 507 -54.54 -61.40 18.22
N HIS A 508 -55.65 -60.84 17.70
CA HIS A 508 -56.99 -61.37 17.93
C HIS A 508 -57.84 -61.54 16.66
N VAL A 509 -57.42 -60.98 15.51
CA VAL A 509 -58.20 -60.95 14.26
C VAL A 509 -57.68 -61.97 13.25
N GLN A 510 -58.58 -62.83 12.79
CA GLN A 510 -58.44 -63.66 11.59
C GLN A 510 -59.11 -62.95 10.40
N LEU A 511 -58.86 -63.40 9.17
CA LEU A 511 -59.28 -62.67 7.95
C LEU A 511 -60.81 -62.66 7.73
N ASP A 512 -61.52 -63.53 8.43
CA ASP A 512 -62.97 -63.73 8.44
C ASP A 512 -63.66 -63.19 9.71
N THR A 513 -62.88 -62.69 10.68
CA THR A 513 -63.41 -62.14 11.94
C THR A 513 -64.30 -60.92 11.68
N THR A 514 -65.45 -60.87 12.34
CA THR A 514 -66.44 -59.79 12.22
C THR A 514 -66.28 -58.74 13.32
N TRP A 515 -66.83 -57.54 13.10
CA TRP A 515 -66.85 -56.46 14.09
C TRP A 515 -67.45 -56.90 15.44
N LEU A 516 -68.59 -57.61 15.42
CA LEU A 516 -69.31 -58.03 16.63
C LEU A 516 -68.47 -58.98 17.51
N GLU A 517 -67.63 -59.82 16.91
CA GLU A 517 -66.76 -60.74 17.64
C GLU A 517 -65.61 -59.98 18.31
N ILE A 518 -64.90 -59.15 17.54
CA ILE A 518 -63.72 -58.42 18.03
C ILE A 518 -64.11 -57.30 19.01
N GLN A 519 -65.25 -56.62 18.81
CA GLN A 519 -65.78 -55.55 19.67
C GLN A 519 -65.78 -55.97 21.15
N SER A 520 -66.20 -57.20 21.44
CA SER A 520 -66.28 -57.74 22.79
C SER A 520 -64.92 -57.80 23.50
N VAL A 521 -63.83 -57.99 22.74
CA VAL A 521 -62.45 -58.11 23.21
C VAL A 521 -61.78 -56.73 23.32
N ILE A 522 -62.03 -55.84 22.35
CA ILE A 522 -61.26 -54.59 22.21
C ILE A 522 -61.86 -53.41 22.97
N LYS A 523 -63.16 -53.43 23.30
CA LYS A 523 -63.88 -52.30 23.93
C LYS A 523 -63.25 -51.78 25.23
N ASP A 524 -62.67 -52.68 26.03
CA ASP A 524 -62.07 -52.38 27.33
C ASP A 524 -60.52 -52.39 27.27
N ASP A 525 -59.91 -52.73 26.12
CA ASP A 525 -58.46 -52.69 25.96
C ASP A 525 -57.97 -51.22 25.92
N LEU A 526 -56.94 -50.96 26.73
CA LEU A 526 -56.35 -49.65 26.92
C LEU A 526 -55.83 -49.01 25.61
N ARG A 527 -55.50 -49.80 24.58
CA ARG A 527 -55.07 -49.35 23.26
C ARG A 527 -56.25 -48.75 22.48
N SER A 528 -57.39 -49.43 22.46
CA SER A 528 -58.63 -48.97 21.82
C SER A 528 -59.20 -47.74 22.54
N VAL A 529 -59.34 -47.81 23.87
CA VAL A 529 -59.88 -46.71 24.69
C VAL A 529 -59.01 -45.44 24.63
N ARG A 530 -57.70 -45.60 24.38
CA ARG A 530 -56.80 -44.47 24.09
C ARG A 530 -56.91 -43.97 22.65
N LEU A 531 -57.31 -44.80 21.69
CA LEU A 531 -57.47 -44.38 20.30
C LEU A 531 -58.78 -43.61 20.10
N SER A 532 -59.91 -44.10 20.59
CA SER A 532 -61.18 -43.38 20.56
C SER A 532 -62.19 -44.00 21.51
N LYS A 533 -63.20 -43.22 21.91
CA LYS A 533 -64.43 -43.73 22.54
C LYS A 533 -65.60 -43.87 21.56
N ASP A 534 -65.44 -43.37 20.34
CA ASP A 534 -66.42 -43.53 19.26
C ASP A 534 -66.31 -44.91 18.64
N GLU A 535 -67.29 -45.76 18.95
CA GLU A 535 -67.42 -47.12 18.44
C GLU A 535 -67.49 -47.15 16.90
N SER A 536 -68.19 -46.20 16.27
CA SER A 536 -68.32 -46.15 14.81
C SER A 536 -67.03 -45.72 14.11
N LEU A 537 -66.12 -45.04 14.82
CA LEU A 537 -64.77 -44.77 14.32
C LEU A 537 -63.89 -46.02 14.43
N LEU A 538 -63.97 -46.76 15.54
CA LEU A 538 -63.20 -47.99 15.74
C LEU A 538 -63.62 -49.10 14.76
N GLU A 539 -64.91 -49.19 14.43
CA GLU A 539 -65.47 -50.09 13.40
C GLU A 539 -64.88 -49.76 12.02
N LYS A 540 -64.95 -48.51 11.57
CA LYS A 540 -64.36 -48.08 10.27
C LYS A 540 -62.86 -48.32 10.18
N LEU A 541 -62.14 -48.14 11.29
CA LEU A 541 -60.70 -48.42 11.36
C LEU A 541 -60.41 -49.93 11.35
N PHE A 542 -61.27 -50.74 11.95
CA PHE A 542 -61.23 -52.19 11.86
C PHE A 542 -61.49 -52.67 10.42
N ASP A 543 -62.54 -52.18 9.77
CA ASP A 543 -62.87 -52.53 8.37
C ASP A 543 -61.71 -52.17 7.41
N SER A 544 -61.15 -50.96 7.57
CA SER A 544 -60.00 -50.52 6.78
C SER A 544 -58.76 -51.39 7.03
N TYR A 545 -58.49 -51.76 8.28
CA TYR A 545 -57.38 -52.64 8.65
C TYR A 545 -57.58 -54.05 8.10
N LEU A 546 -58.79 -54.61 8.20
CA LEU A 546 -59.10 -55.95 7.73
C LEU A 546 -58.99 -56.02 6.20
N ALA A 547 -59.50 -55.01 5.49
CA ALA A 547 -59.34 -54.89 4.04
C ALA A 547 -57.86 -54.82 3.61
N GLU A 548 -57.03 -54.01 4.31
CA GLU A 548 -55.59 -53.92 4.04
C GLU A 548 -54.86 -55.24 4.34
N ARG A 549 -55.21 -55.92 5.44
CA ARG A 549 -54.64 -57.21 5.84
C ARG A 549 -55.03 -58.34 4.88
N ILE A 550 -56.27 -58.35 4.39
CA ILE A 550 -56.72 -59.29 3.35
C ILE A 550 -55.92 -59.05 2.06
N GLU A 551 -55.82 -57.79 1.62
CA GLU A 551 -55.12 -57.43 0.38
C GLU A 551 -53.60 -57.72 0.46
N LEU A 552 -52.97 -57.53 1.62
CA LEU A 552 -51.60 -57.96 1.87
C LEU A 552 -51.47 -59.49 1.82
N SER A 553 -52.39 -60.22 2.47
CA SER A 553 -52.38 -61.69 2.49
C SER A 553 -52.57 -62.29 1.08
N LYS A 554 -53.44 -61.67 0.25
CA LYS A 554 -53.60 -62.02 -1.17
C LYS A 554 -52.29 -61.84 -1.94
N LYS A 555 -51.60 -60.71 -1.73
CA LYS A 555 -50.30 -60.44 -2.38
C LYS A 555 -49.25 -61.46 -1.97
N GLU A 556 -49.03 -61.65 -0.67
CA GLU A 556 -48.05 -62.63 -0.15
C GLU A 556 -48.32 -64.05 -0.67
N PHE A 557 -49.58 -64.46 -0.78
CA PHE A 557 -49.97 -65.74 -1.38
C PHE A 557 -49.68 -65.82 -2.88
N MET A 558 -49.94 -64.75 -3.65
CA MET A 558 -49.54 -64.71 -5.07
C MET A 558 -48.01 -64.76 -5.24
N GLU A 559 -47.25 -64.19 -4.30
CA GLU A 559 -45.79 -64.33 -4.30
C GLU A 559 -45.35 -65.77 -3.97
N LEU A 560 -46.03 -66.46 -3.05
CA LEU A 560 -45.82 -67.89 -2.79
C LEU A 560 -46.04 -68.75 -4.04
N LEU A 561 -47.11 -68.51 -4.80
CA LEU A 561 -47.40 -69.24 -6.05
C LEU A 561 -46.31 -69.03 -7.11
N ARG A 562 -45.71 -67.84 -7.15
CA ARG A 562 -44.62 -67.46 -8.05
C ARG A 562 -43.26 -68.02 -7.62
N GLU A 563 -43.01 -68.13 -6.33
CA GLU A 563 -41.75 -68.64 -5.74
C GLU A 563 -41.71 -70.17 -5.69
N ASN A 564 -42.86 -70.85 -5.68
CA ASN A 564 -42.91 -72.29 -5.58
C ASN A 564 -42.48 -72.96 -6.90
N GLN A 565 -41.25 -73.49 -6.90
CA GLN A 565 -40.64 -74.12 -8.07
C GLN A 565 -41.46 -75.28 -8.67
N PHE A 566 -42.23 -76.03 -7.87
CA PHE A 566 -43.07 -77.11 -8.39
C PHE A 566 -44.25 -76.55 -9.19
N VAL A 567 -44.97 -75.57 -8.61
CA VAL A 567 -46.09 -74.88 -9.28
C VAL A 567 -45.59 -74.12 -10.52
N GLU A 568 -44.49 -73.38 -10.40
CA GLU A 568 -43.84 -72.64 -11.50
C GLU A 568 -43.43 -73.58 -12.65
N TYR A 569 -42.64 -74.62 -12.35
CA TYR A 569 -42.14 -75.57 -13.35
C TYR A 569 -43.28 -76.32 -14.05
N ARG A 570 -44.25 -76.83 -13.29
CA ARG A 570 -45.33 -77.65 -13.87
C ARG A 570 -46.28 -76.79 -14.70
N THR A 571 -46.65 -75.59 -14.24
CA THR A 571 -47.52 -74.70 -15.02
C THR A 571 -46.83 -74.20 -16.29
N ARG A 572 -45.51 -73.93 -16.22
CA ARG A 572 -44.67 -73.68 -17.40
C ARG A 572 -44.71 -74.85 -18.40
N MET A 573 -44.58 -76.09 -17.93
CA MET A 573 -44.63 -77.28 -18.79
C MET A 573 -46.01 -77.49 -19.44
N VAL A 574 -47.10 -77.19 -18.72
CA VAL A 574 -48.46 -77.23 -19.27
C VAL A 574 -48.58 -76.23 -20.43
N LYS A 575 -48.26 -74.95 -20.21
CA LYS A 575 -48.32 -73.91 -21.25
C LYS A 575 -47.46 -74.23 -22.49
N LEU A 576 -46.22 -74.69 -22.29
CA LEU A 576 -45.34 -75.13 -23.39
C LEU A 576 -45.89 -76.31 -24.20
N SER A 577 -46.84 -77.08 -23.65
CA SER A 577 -47.53 -78.17 -24.36
C SER A 577 -48.86 -77.74 -25.00
N GLU A 578 -49.49 -76.67 -24.51
CA GLU A 578 -50.67 -76.04 -25.13
C GLU A 578 -50.28 -75.34 -26.44
N ASP A 579 -49.13 -74.65 -26.47
CA ASP A 579 -48.59 -73.93 -27.65
C ASP A 579 -48.02 -74.86 -28.75
N GLY A 580 -48.12 -76.19 -28.59
CA GLY A 580 -47.82 -77.15 -29.65
C GLY A 580 -46.33 -77.40 -29.92
N ALA A 581 -45.54 -77.64 -28.88
CA ALA A 581 -44.12 -78.03 -29.03
C ALA A 581 -43.96 -79.37 -29.80
N ILE A 582 -43.58 -79.27 -31.07
CA ILE A 582 -43.20 -80.39 -31.95
C ILE A 582 -41.79 -80.86 -31.57
N ASP A 583 -41.53 -82.17 -31.61
CA ASP A 583 -40.16 -82.69 -31.53
C ASP A 583 -39.43 -82.69 -32.89
N GLU A 584 -38.12 -82.94 -32.87
CA GLU A 584 -37.25 -82.98 -34.07
C GLU A 584 -37.64 -84.10 -35.06
N THR A 585 -38.48 -85.05 -34.63
CA THR A 585 -39.04 -86.13 -35.44
C THR A 585 -40.45 -85.84 -35.99
N GLY A 586 -41.01 -84.65 -35.72
CA GLY A 586 -42.32 -84.24 -36.22
C GLY A 586 -43.51 -84.82 -35.45
N ALA A 587 -43.28 -85.51 -34.33
CA ALA A 587 -44.33 -85.97 -33.46
C ALA A 587 -44.75 -84.85 -32.48
N SER A 588 -46.05 -84.80 -32.19
CA SER A 588 -46.60 -83.87 -31.21
C SER A 588 -46.30 -84.42 -29.81
N LYS A 589 -45.57 -83.67 -28.98
CA LYS A 589 -45.30 -84.09 -27.60
C LYS A 589 -46.63 -84.30 -26.85
N GLU A 590 -46.69 -85.36 -26.06
CA GLU A 590 -47.85 -85.65 -25.23
C GLU A 590 -48.18 -84.45 -24.34
N LYS A 591 -49.44 -83.99 -24.39
CA LYS A 591 -49.86 -82.78 -23.66
C LYS A 591 -49.59 -82.96 -22.18
N ALA A 592 -48.85 -82.03 -21.58
CA ALA A 592 -48.55 -82.08 -20.17
C ALA A 592 -49.86 -81.88 -19.38
N ARG A 593 -50.18 -82.85 -18.53
CA ARG A 593 -51.36 -82.82 -17.66
C ARG A 593 -51.38 -81.52 -16.85
N ALA A 594 -52.48 -80.78 -16.93
CA ALA A 594 -52.76 -79.61 -16.10
C ALA A 594 -52.67 -79.97 -14.61
N LEU A 595 -52.15 -79.06 -13.78
CA LEU A 595 -52.20 -79.21 -12.33
C LEU A 595 -53.65 -79.18 -11.87
N SER A 596 -54.02 -80.09 -10.98
CA SER A 596 -55.27 -79.94 -10.23
C SER A 596 -55.06 -78.99 -9.05
N ILE A 597 -56.13 -78.34 -8.61
CA ILE A 597 -56.10 -77.40 -7.48
C ILE A 597 -55.69 -78.15 -6.19
N GLU A 598 -56.07 -79.43 -6.07
CA GLU A 598 -55.66 -80.32 -4.97
C GLU A 598 -54.15 -80.55 -4.95
N GLU A 599 -53.50 -80.76 -6.11
CA GLU A 599 -52.03 -80.92 -6.21
C GLU A 599 -51.29 -79.64 -5.76
N ILE A 600 -51.87 -78.46 -6.00
CA ILE A 600 -51.33 -77.16 -5.54
C ILE A 600 -51.51 -77.02 -4.03
N HIS A 601 -52.69 -77.32 -3.49
CA HIS A 601 -52.94 -77.31 -2.05
C HIS A 601 -52.01 -78.25 -1.29
N ASP A 602 -51.78 -79.47 -1.80
CA ASP A 602 -50.91 -80.47 -1.16
C ASP A 602 -49.44 -80.04 -1.06
N VAL A 603 -48.96 -79.25 -2.03
CA VAL A 603 -47.58 -78.74 -2.07
C VAL A 603 -47.40 -77.49 -1.19
N LEU A 604 -48.47 -76.71 -0.98
CA LEU A 604 -48.40 -75.42 -0.28
C LEU A 604 -48.89 -75.47 1.17
N LYS A 605 -49.55 -76.55 1.61
CA LYS A 605 -50.21 -76.66 2.93
C LYS A 605 -49.37 -76.34 4.17
N GLU A 606 -48.04 -76.48 4.10
CA GLU A 606 -47.12 -76.18 5.21
C GLU A 606 -46.60 -74.73 5.20
N ASP A 607 -46.83 -73.94 4.14
CA ASP A 607 -46.35 -72.55 4.05
C ASP A 607 -47.22 -71.60 4.90
N LYS A 608 -46.58 -70.69 5.63
CA LYS A 608 -47.27 -69.74 6.51
C LYS A 608 -48.24 -68.83 5.76
N ARG A 609 -47.91 -68.41 4.53
CA ARG A 609 -48.74 -67.53 3.69
C ARG A 609 -49.98 -68.28 3.18
N TYR A 610 -49.84 -69.58 2.91
CA TYR A 610 -50.99 -70.46 2.62
C TYR A 610 -51.89 -70.62 3.86
N LEU A 611 -51.30 -70.87 5.03
CA LEU A 611 -52.03 -71.07 6.28
C LEU A 611 -52.82 -69.83 6.74
N VAL A 612 -52.32 -68.62 6.46
CA VAL A 612 -53.01 -67.35 6.77
C VAL A 612 -54.35 -67.21 6.01
N LEU A 613 -54.45 -67.73 4.77
CA LEU A 613 -55.69 -67.74 3.99
C LEU A 613 -56.61 -68.94 4.29
N ASN A 614 -56.32 -69.79 5.28
CA ASN A 614 -57.17 -70.95 5.59
C ASN A 614 -58.61 -70.58 5.97
N SER A 615 -58.84 -69.40 6.56
CA SER A 615 -60.19 -68.96 6.89
C SER A 615 -60.99 -68.41 5.70
N MET A 616 -60.35 -68.27 4.53
CA MET A 616 -61.00 -67.85 3.28
C MET A 616 -60.62 -68.78 2.11
N PRO A 617 -61.04 -70.06 2.14
CA PRO A 617 -60.63 -71.06 1.15
C PRO A 617 -61.11 -70.72 -0.27
N ASP A 618 -62.25 -70.06 -0.42
CA ASP A 618 -62.78 -69.64 -1.73
C ASP A 618 -61.88 -68.61 -2.40
N ILE A 619 -61.40 -67.60 -1.65
CA ILE A 619 -60.43 -66.62 -2.14
C ILE A 619 -59.11 -67.30 -2.50
N ARG A 620 -58.66 -68.29 -1.71
CA ARG A 620 -57.45 -69.06 -2.03
C ARG A 620 -57.60 -69.82 -3.35
N ASN A 621 -58.75 -70.45 -3.59
CA ASN A 621 -59.05 -71.14 -4.85
C ASN A 621 -59.12 -70.14 -6.02
N GLU A 622 -59.81 -69.01 -5.85
CA GLU A 622 -59.89 -67.92 -6.83
C GLU A 622 -58.49 -67.43 -7.25
N LEU A 623 -57.60 -67.16 -6.30
CA LEU A 623 -56.22 -66.73 -6.56
C LEU A 623 -55.40 -67.80 -7.31
N ILE A 624 -55.59 -69.09 -6.98
CA ILE A 624 -54.92 -70.19 -7.72
C ILE A 624 -55.42 -70.24 -9.15
N THR A 625 -56.74 -70.20 -9.38
CA THR A 625 -57.32 -70.18 -10.73
C THR A 625 -56.84 -68.96 -11.52
N ASP A 626 -56.92 -67.76 -10.93
CA ASP A 626 -56.48 -66.51 -11.55
C ASP A 626 -54.98 -66.53 -11.91
N TYR A 627 -54.14 -67.12 -11.07
CA TYR A 627 -52.72 -67.33 -11.34
C TYR A 627 -52.49 -68.29 -12.52
N LEU A 628 -53.19 -69.43 -12.56
CA LEU A 628 -53.08 -70.40 -13.65
C LEU A 628 -53.55 -69.82 -15.00
N ASP A 629 -54.59 -68.99 -14.98
CA ASP A 629 -55.16 -68.35 -16.16
C ASP A 629 -54.29 -67.19 -16.69
N LYS A 630 -53.65 -66.40 -15.81
CA LYS A 630 -52.89 -65.18 -16.18
C LYS A 630 -51.40 -65.39 -16.47
N LEU A 631 -50.87 -66.61 -16.40
CA LEU A 631 -49.45 -66.86 -16.63
C LEU A 631 -49.05 -66.68 -18.11
N GLU A 632 -48.23 -65.66 -18.36
CA GLU A 632 -47.64 -65.40 -19.69
C GLU A 632 -46.75 -66.55 -20.17
N THR A 633 -46.80 -66.82 -21.48
CA THR A 633 -45.95 -67.79 -22.16
C THR A 633 -44.47 -67.43 -21.99
N PRO A 634 -43.59 -68.32 -21.49
CA PRO A 634 -42.16 -68.05 -21.43
C PRO A 634 -41.61 -67.84 -22.84
N LYS A 635 -40.97 -66.70 -23.10
CA LYS A 635 -40.31 -66.46 -24.40
C LYS A 635 -39.26 -67.53 -24.63
N MET A 636 -39.44 -68.34 -25.68
CA MET A 636 -38.48 -69.38 -26.06
C MET A 636 -37.11 -68.75 -26.34
N THR A 637 -36.15 -68.95 -25.45
CA THR A 637 -34.74 -68.67 -25.73
C THR A 637 -34.22 -69.73 -26.69
N VAL A 638 -34.27 -69.42 -27.99
CA VAL A 638 -33.63 -70.23 -29.04
C VAL A 638 -32.13 -70.28 -28.76
N HIS A 639 -31.64 -71.41 -28.25
CA HIS A 639 -30.22 -71.69 -28.24
C HIS A 639 -29.77 -71.94 -29.68
N GLN A 640 -29.20 -70.91 -30.32
CA GLN A 640 -28.37 -71.14 -31.50
C GLN A 640 -27.17 -72.01 -31.07
N GLY A 641 -27.14 -73.24 -31.59
CA GLY A 641 -25.97 -74.10 -31.49
C GLY A 641 -24.77 -73.40 -32.11
N ARG A 642 -23.64 -73.47 -31.42
CA ARG A 642 -22.34 -73.02 -31.92
C ARG A 642 -21.58 -74.26 -32.33
N GLU A 643 -21.42 -74.45 -33.64
CA GLU A 643 -20.42 -75.37 -34.21
C GLU A 643 -19.00 -74.87 -33.89
#